data_AF-A0A0R3W1W0-F1
#
_entry.id   AF-A0A0R3W1W0-F1
#
_cell.length_a   1.000
_cell.length_b   1.000
_cell.length_c   1.000
_cell.angle_alpha   90.00
_cell.angle_beta   90.00
_cell.angle_gamma   90.00
#
_symmetry.space_group_name_H-M   'P 1'
#
loop_
_entity.id
_entity.type
_entity.pdbx_description
1 polymer ?
#
loop_
_entity_poly.entity_id
_entity_poly.type
_entity_poly.pdbx_seq_one_letter_code
_entity_poly.pdbx_strand_id
1 'polypeptide(L)'
;MVGIEFIDYLTKLRVSDFLGLEDFADKMNFMYSVLILLLCTTIIAVKQYLLASIACYIPTVPSGKDFEKFLQNFCWVHGTIPILEGEHIPQNYSEWHDADENMRINYYQWVPFMLGLQCILFYVPRVVWQIICYNRTGTDLENLVAVANKASNTIENDRRMLVKHVAGTMAEMLFQHRDYRRGKVADARRKAFKFCGMFIASKRLGTWLIFTYLFIKCIYLANAIGQLYLMQTFLGFNKSMSNFGYEVARYMVNGRDWDETRIFPRVSFCYLEHVRHLGTTNRYVAQCVLPVNMLNEKLYIFLWFWTAIVAVCTAISIPLWIMRLGREKNKVHFIKKFLRLQDIYTAEHKEILRNFISDFLRHDGVFLLRMISMNAGDVVTADVVVEMWDIYKTKYKNRAMLNDIARDIAAQRRQLEEGGETTQRRTPYEKKASALGSDFMNFYQKYQAATLIGIQDWADRMSYLHSTIIFLLCTAIVSAKTYILQPLACHVPTVPSGSDFDSYFNSYCWIHGTTPIRANETIPEDDTAWVELEKERKITYYQWVPFILGLQTIMFYLPHVAWQNVTFNRLGADLTAIVVKAMDALKTSSPENREKMVANVAKRLELLLFAHRDIRRGKRAAIKRRLHAICGIFLVSKRMGTWTVFSYLCIKILYLTNAIGQLYLMKHFLGYDEDMVGFGLTLANSLVSGVKWEESLYFPRVAFCSITIRHLGQKTNRYMGMCALAINMLNEKLYVFLWFWTLAVAITTGVSLINWFLRLAIRRRQTSVIRRYLKLKPLMLEPEKNGGSSPTPSEVLDPSRPDTVERFIKEFLRMDGVFIVQMLNMNAGDVITGEVIRLLWHTWVTKYADKKDFGNDPWIDPDFPEDMDEIDRIKMELADTKEDFE
;
A
#
# COMPACT_ATOMS: atom_id res chain seq x y z
N MET A 1 25.18 1.11 17.38
CA MET A 1 25.48 0.98 15.93
C MET A 1 24.33 0.28 15.22
N VAL A 2 24.13 -1.04 15.40
CA VAL A 2 23.10 -1.85 14.69
C VAL A 2 21.75 -1.17 14.46
N GLY A 3 21.15 -0.52 15.48
CA GLY A 3 19.86 0.18 15.30
C GLY A 3 19.89 1.36 14.31
N ILE A 4 21.01 2.08 14.20
CA ILE A 4 21.20 3.17 13.24
C ILE A 4 21.47 2.60 11.85
N GLU A 5 22.26 1.52 11.75
CA GLU A 5 22.50 0.81 10.48
C GLU A 5 21.22 0.15 9.95
N PHE A 6 20.37 -0.37 10.84
CA PHE A 6 19.04 -0.87 10.52
C PHE A 6 18.09 0.24 10.05
N ILE A 7 18.09 1.41 10.71
CA ILE A 7 17.32 2.59 10.25
C ILE A 7 17.84 3.10 8.91
N ASP A 8 19.14 3.14 8.68
CA ASP A 8 19.75 3.47 7.38
C ASP A 8 19.39 2.42 6.30
N TYR A 9 19.32 1.14 6.65
CA TYR A 9 18.78 0.11 5.76
C TYR A 9 17.29 0.30 5.47
N LEU A 10 16.49 0.70 6.46
CA LEU A 10 15.06 1.01 6.33
C LEU A 10 14.79 2.28 5.50
N THR A 11 15.67 3.29 5.53
CA THR A 11 15.55 4.47 4.65
C THR A 11 16.09 4.20 3.25
N LYS A 12 17.06 3.28 3.09
CA LYS A 12 17.51 2.76 1.78
C LYS A 12 16.50 1.81 1.14
N LEU A 13 15.70 1.10 1.93
CA LEU A 13 14.50 0.41 1.49
C LEU A 13 13.47 1.46 1.02
N ARG A 14 13.43 1.69 -0.30
CA ARG A 14 12.52 2.64 -0.96
C ARG A 14 11.06 2.14 -0.92
N VAL A 15 10.44 2.15 0.26
CA VAL A 15 9.11 1.55 0.48
C VAL A 15 8.00 2.28 -0.29
N SER A 16 8.11 3.61 -0.45
CA SER A 16 7.25 4.41 -1.35
C SER A 16 7.74 4.41 -2.80
N ASP A 17 9.05 4.54 -3.00
CA ASP A 17 9.64 4.89 -4.30
C ASP A 17 10.03 3.67 -5.14
N PHE A 18 9.54 2.46 -4.81
CA PHE A 18 9.88 1.26 -5.56
C PHE A 18 9.16 1.21 -6.92
N LEU A 19 9.96 1.37 -7.97
CA LEU A 19 9.58 1.41 -9.38
C LEU A 19 10.10 0.15 -10.07
N GLY A 20 9.22 -0.60 -10.73
CA GLY A 20 9.56 -1.86 -11.39
C GLY A 20 8.41 -2.39 -12.25
N LEU A 21 8.45 -3.68 -12.60
CA LEU A 21 7.41 -4.37 -13.36
C LEU A 21 6.40 -5.13 -12.48
N GLU A 22 6.21 -4.67 -11.25
CA GLU A 22 5.37 -5.28 -10.22
C GLU A 22 4.10 -4.45 -9.99
N ASP A 23 2.95 -5.12 -9.84
CA ASP A 23 1.72 -4.45 -9.39
C ASP A 23 1.63 -4.38 -7.85
N PHE A 24 0.56 -3.76 -7.33
CA PHE A 24 0.36 -3.61 -5.89
C PHE A 24 0.33 -4.96 -5.13
N ALA A 25 -0.25 -6.02 -5.72
CA ALA A 25 -0.30 -7.33 -5.08
C ALA A 25 1.06 -8.03 -5.10
N ASP A 26 1.87 -7.84 -6.16
CA ASP A 26 3.25 -8.31 -6.17
C ASP A 26 4.07 -7.60 -5.06
N LYS A 27 3.95 -6.27 -4.95
CA LYS A 27 4.60 -5.48 -3.90
C LYS A 27 4.15 -5.91 -2.48
N MET A 28 2.90 -6.32 -2.29
CA MET A 28 2.47 -6.94 -1.02
C MET A 28 3.25 -8.22 -0.67
N ASN A 29 3.60 -9.06 -1.65
CA ASN A 29 4.32 -10.32 -1.42
C ASN A 29 5.81 -10.10 -1.08
N PHE A 30 6.62 -9.61 -2.02
CA PHE A 30 8.09 -9.57 -1.83
C PHE A 30 8.58 -8.39 -0.99
N MET A 31 7.74 -7.40 -0.72
CA MET A 31 8.16 -6.10 -0.15
C MET A 31 7.58 -5.90 1.24
N TYR A 32 6.26 -5.86 1.37
CA TYR A 32 5.61 -5.62 2.67
C TYR A 32 5.69 -6.85 3.59
N SER A 33 5.44 -8.08 3.11
CA SER A 33 5.63 -9.29 3.94
C SER A 33 7.10 -9.50 4.35
N VAL A 34 8.05 -9.22 3.46
CA VAL A 34 9.50 -9.31 3.77
C VAL A 34 9.89 -8.31 4.85
N LEU A 35 9.45 -7.06 4.74
CA LEU A 35 9.69 -6.03 5.77
C LEU A 35 9.09 -6.42 7.13
N ILE A 36 7.86 -6.95 7.13
CA ILE A 36 7.16 -7.40 8.35
C ILE A 36 7.86 -8.61 8.97
N LEU A 37 8.21 -9.63 8.18
CA LEU A 37 8.90 -10.82 8.67
C LEU A 37 10.31 -10.50 9.18
N LEU A 38 11.03 -9.58 8.53
CA LEU A 38 12.32 -9.08 9.03
C LEU A 38 12.16 -8.44 10.42
N LEU A 39 11.20 -7.51 10.57
CA LEU A 39 10.90 -6.85 11.84
C LEU A 39 10.52 -7.86 12.93
N CYS A 40 9.62 -8.80 12.63
CA CYS A 40 9.21 -9.89 13.51
C CYS A 40 10.40 -10.76 13.94
N THR A 41 11.27 -11.12 13.00
CA THR A 41 12.49 -11.90 13.26
C THR A 41 13.43 -11.16 14.21
N THR A 42 13.68 -9.87 13.97
CA THR A 42 14.53 -9.04 14.83
C THR A 42 13.97 -8.91 16.25
N ILE A 43 12.65 -8.67 16.41
CA ILE A 43 12.02 -8.51 17.72
C ILE A 43 12.14 -9.80 18.55
N ILE A 44 11.81 -10.96 17.96
CA ILE A 44 11.93 -12.23 18.67
C ILE A 44 13.40 -12.57 18.94
N ALA A 45 14.30 -12.43 17.97
CA ALA A 45 15.72 -12.73 18.16
C ALA A 45 16.35 -11.89 19.30
N VAL A 46 15.99 -10.61 19.42
CA VAL A 46 16.42 -9.76 20.56
C VAL A 46 15.85 -10.31 21.87
N LYS A 47 14.55 -10.63 21.94
CA LYS A 47 13.93 -11.16 23.17
C LYS A 47 14.42 -12.55 23.56
N GLN A 48 14.88 -13.34 22.59
CA GLN A 48 15.22 -14.75 22.74
C GLN A 48 16.70 -15.03 22.97
N TYR A 49 17.61 -14.16 22.48
CA TYR A 49 19.06 -14.35 22.59
C TYR A 49 19.79 -13.26 23.40
N LEU A 50 19.16 -12.10 23.66
CA LEU A 50 19.79 -10.99 24.41
C LEU A 50 19.11 -10.70 25.76
N LEU A 51 18.00 -11.37 26.06
CA LEU A 51 17.21 -11.21 27.29
C LEU A 51 16.83 -12.59 27.86
N ALA A 52 16.48 -12.64 29.14
CA ALA A 52 15.98 -13.87 29.76
C ALA A 52 14.72 -14.38 29.05
N SER A 53 14.79 -15.62 28.56
CA SER A 53 13.79 -16.28 27.72
C SER A 53 12.88 -17.26 28.47
N ILE A 54 13.36 -17.77 29.61
CA ILE A 54 12.68 -18.73 30.50
C ILE A 54 13.06 -18.40 31.96
N ALA A 55 12.12 -18.61 32.89
CA ALA A 55 12.38 -18.59 34.33
C ALA A 55 11.91 -19.93 34.92
N CYS A 56 12.70 -20.55 35.79
CA CYS A 56 12.44 -21.89 36.32
C CYS A 56 12.60 -21.93 37.84
N TYR A 57 11.64 -22.54 38.53
CA TYR A 57 11.65 -22.76 39.97
C TYR A 57 11.76 -24.25 40.31
N ILE A 58 12.45 -24.54 41.41
CA ILE A 58 12.68 -25.89 41.96
C ILE A 58 12.71 -25.79 43.51
N PRO A 59 12.05 -26.69 44.25
CA PRO A 59 11.94 -26.59 45.71
C PRO A 59 13.20 -27.01 46.48
N THR A 60 14.10 -27.77 45.84
CA THR A 60 15.33 -28.28 46.47
C THR A 60 16.53 -27.93 45.58
N VAL A 61 17.27 -26.92 46.00
CA VAL A 61 18.46 -26.45 45.29
C VAL A 61 19.65 -27.35 45.63
N PRO A 62 20.31 -28.00 44.65
CA PRO A 62 21.53 -28.76 44.91
C PRO A 62 22.71 -27.83 45.21
N SER A 63 23.65 -28.31 46.03
CA SER A 63 24.82 -27.56 46.47
C SER A 63 25.72 -27.13 45.30
N GLY A 64 25.70 -25.84 44.97
CA GLY A 64 26.56 -25.23 43.95
C GLY A 64 26.28 -23.75 43.79
N LYS A 65 27.21 -23.00 43.20
CA LYS A 65 26.94 -21.64 42.70
C LYS A 65 26.33 -21.74 41.29
N ASP A 66 25.48 -20.78 40.94
CA ASP A 66 24.91 -20.62 39.59
C ASP A 66 24.08 -21.81 39.05
N PHE A 67 23.63 -22.74 39.91
CA PHE A 67 22.74 -23.85 39.50
C PHE A 67 21.44 -23.34 38.85
N GLU A 68 20.93 -22.19 39.30
CA GLU A 68 19.74 -21.51 38.76
C GLU A 68 19.91 -21.21 37.25
N LYS A 69 21.09 -20.70 36.88
CA LYS A 69 21.45 -20.39 35.48
C LYS A 69 21.73 -21.65 34.68
N PHE A 70 22.32 -22.67 35.29
CA PHE A 70 22.44 -24.00 34.67
C PHE A 70 21.05 -24.58 34.35
N LEU A 71 20.13 -24.55 35.32
CA LEU A 71 18.76 -25.05 35.19
C LEU A 71 17.99 -24.32 34.07
N GLN A 72 18.00 -22.98 34.09
CA GLN A 72 17.34 -22.16 33.06
C GLN A 72 17.90 -22.47 31.66
N ASN A 73 19.23 -22.54 31.50
CA ASN A 73 19.86 -22.87 30.22
C ASN A 73 19.61 -24.33 29.79
N PHE A 74 19.63 -25.29 30.71
CA PHE A 74 19.34 -26.70 30.43
C PHE A 74 17.91 -26.86 29.93
N CYS A 75 16.93 -26.33 30.66
CA CYS A 75 15.51 -26.40 30.27
C CYS A 75 15.23 -25.63 28.97
N TRP A 76 15.92 -24.50 28.73
CA TRP A 76 15.84 -23.78 27.46
C TRP A 76 16.28 -24.64 26.27
N VAL A 77 17.41 -25.33 26.38
CA VAL A 77 18.03 -26.13 25.31
C VAL A 77 17.39 -27.51 25.15
N HIS A 78 17.03 -28.18 26.25
CA HIS A 78 16.42 -29.52 26.22
C HIS A 78 14.99 -29.51 25.65
N GLY A 79 14.23 -28.44 25.89
CA GLY A 79 12.79 -28.40 25.68
C GLY A 79 12.02 -28.64 26.98
N THR A 80 10.72 -28.37 26.94
CA THR A 80 9.84 -28.40 28.12
C THR A 80 8.53 -29.13 27.83
N ILE A 81 7.92 -29.72 28.85
CA ILE A 81 6.73 -30.58 28.76
C ILE A 81 5.49 -29.81 29.28
N PRO A 82 4.44 -29.59 28.49
CA PRO A 82 3.20 -28.98 28.94
C PRO A 82 2.33 -30.01 29.68
N ILE A 83 2.11 -29.81 30.97
CA ILE A 83 1.13 -30.55 31.77
C ILE A 83 0.06 -29.54 32.17
N LEU A 84 -1.21 -29.80 31.86
CA LEU A 84 -2.30 -28.86 32.10
C LEU A 84 -2.67 -28.81 33.59
N GLU A 85 -3.45 -27.80 33.97
CA GLU A 85 -4.05 -27.76 35.31
C GLU A 85 -5.07 -28.90 35.46
N GLY A 86 -5.10 -29.54 36.64
CA GLY A 86 -5.85 -30.78 36.88
C GLY A 86 -5.17 -32.07 36.40
N GLU A 87 -4.30 -32.05 35.38
CA GLU A 87 -3.61 -33.27 34.91
C GLU A 87 -2.57 -33.77 35.92
N HIS A 88 -2.54 -35.09 36.17
CA HIS A 88 -1.61 -35.71 37.10
C HIS A 88 -0.15 -35.58 36.62
N ILE A 89 0.75 -35.13 37.50
CA ILE A 89 2.19 -35.05 37.20
C ILE A 89 2.77 -36.48 37.24
N PRO A 90 3.48 -36.94 36.20
CA PRO A 90 4.18 -38.22 36.21
C PRO A 90 4.99 -38.46 37.49
N GLN A 91 4.84 -39.63 38.09
CA GLN A 91 5.62 -40.05 39.27
C GLN A 91 6.73 -41.02 38.86
N ASN A 92 6.47 -41.89 37.89
CA ASN A 92 7.41 -42.92 37.48
C ASN A 92 8.35 -42.43 36.35
N TYR A 93 9.52 -43.08 36.24
CA TYR A 93 10.49 -42.76 35.19
C TYR A 93 9.92 -43.01 33.78
N SER A 94 9.19 -44.12 33.57
CA SER A 94 8.53 -44.42 32.30
C SER A 94 7.53 -43.34 31.90
N GLU A 95 6.67 -42.91 32.83
CA GLU A 95 5.68 -41.85 32.58
C GLU A 95 6.34 -40.51 32.20
N TRP A 96 7.48 -40.17 32.81
CA TRP A 96 8.27 -39.01 32.41
C TRP A 96 8.93 -39.18 31.03
N HIS A 97 9.40 -40.38 30.70
CA HIS A 97 9.99 -40.69 29.39
C HIS A 97 8.93 -40.63 28.27
N ASP A 98 7.77 -41.26 28.48
CA ASP A 98 6.64 -41.25 27.56
C ASP A 98 6.14 -39.81 27.32
N ALA A 99 6.08 -38.99 28.38
CA ALA A 99 5.74 -37.57 28.29
C ALA A 99 6.80 -36.73 27.57
N ASP A 100 8.08 -37.04 27.76
CA ASP A 100 9.22 -36.35 27.14
C ASP A 100 9.44 -36.74 25.66
N GLU A 101 8.97 -37.91 25.23
CA GLU A 101 8.88 -38.28 23.81
C GLU A 101 7.64 -37.65 23.14
N ASN A 102 6.46 -37.75 23.76
CA ASN A 102 5.19 -37.43 23.09
C ASN A 102 4.69 -35.99 23.28
N MET A 103 5.15 -35.27 24.31
CA MET A 103 4.64 -33.93 24.65
C MET A 103 5.72 -32.84 24.73
N ARG A 104 7.01 -33.17 24.64
CA ARG A 104 8.11 -32.19 24.69
C ARG A 104 8.00 -31.14 23.58
N ILE A 105 7.96 -29.88 23.97
CA ILE A 105 7.96 -28.71 23.08
C ILE A 105 9.34 -28.06 23.06
N ASN A 106 9.86 -27.85 21.85
CA ASN A 106 11.10 -27.11 21.58
C ASN A 106 10.98 -26.13 20.39
N TYR A 107 9.81 -26.01 19.72
CA TYR A 107 9.65 -25.16 18.53
C TYR A 107 10.04 -23.69 18.78
N TYR A 108 9.87 -23.19 20.01
CA TYR A 108 10.22 -21.82 20.37
C TYR A 108 11.69 -21.50 20.10
N GLN A 109 12.60 -22.48 20.21
CA GLN A 109 14.02 -22.34 19.88
C GLN A 109 14.24 -21.95 18.41
N TRP A 110 13.34 -22.40 17.52
CA TRP A 110 13.49 -22.32 16.07
C TRP A 110 12.73 -21.16 15.42
N VAL A 111 11.83 -20.48 16.15
CA VAL A 111 10.98 -19.40 15.61
C VAL A 111 11.77 -18.32 14.85
N PRO A 112 12.90 -17.78 15.34
CA PRO A 112 13.66 -16.77 14.60
C PRO A 112 14.20 -17.28 13.25
N PHE A 113 14.71 -18.51 13.22
CA PHE A 113 15.22 -19.13 11.99
C PHE A 113 14.08 -19.45 11.02
N MET A 114 12.92 -19.87 11.55
CA MET A 114 11.73 -20.13 10.75
C MET A 114 11.23 -18.86 10.07
N LEU A 115 11.07 -17.76 10.82
CA LEU A 115 10.66 -16.46 10.26
C LEU A 115 11.68 -15.93 9.23
N GLY A 116 12.98 -16.15 9.46
CA GLY A 116 14.04 -15.87 8.48
C GLY A 116 13.88 -16.66 7.18
N LEU A 117 13.58 -17.97 7.27
CA LEU A 117 13.29 -18.81 6.11
C LEU A 117 12.02 -18.35 5.37
N GLN A 118 10.94 -18.01 6.09
CA GLN A 118 9.73 -17.44 5.50
C GLN A 118 10.02 -16.13 4.75
N CYS A 119 10.85 -15.26 5.33
CA CYS A 119 11.29 -14.00 4.73
C CYS A 119 12.04 -14.23 3.41
N ILE A 120 12.96 -15.21 3.36
CA ILE A 120 13.66 -15.60 2.13
C ILE A 120 12.67 -16.12 1.08
N LEU A 121 11.76 -17.01 1.46
CA LEU A 121 10.79 -17.62 0.54
C LEU A 121 9.81 -16.60 -0.08
N PHE A 122 9.43 -15.54 0.64
CA PHE A 122 8.67 -14.43 0.06
C PHE A 122 9.46 -13.59 -0.96
N TYR A 123 10.80 -13.54 -0.85
CA TYR A 123 11.65 -12.77 -1.76
C TYR A 123 12.07 -13.55 -3.02
N VAL A 124 12.22 -14.88 -2.92
CA VAL A 124 12.65 -15.76 -4.03
C VAL A 124 11.88 -15.53 -5.35
N PRO A 125 10.54 -15.39 -5.40
CA PRO A 125 9.83 -15.22 -6.67
C PRO A 125 10.19 -13.91 -7.39
N ARG A 126 10.58 -12.84 -6.66
CA ARG A 126 11.12 -11.61 -7.28
C ARG A 126 12.46 -11.89 -7.95
N VAL A 127 13.37 -12.58 -7.27
CA VAL A 127 14.69 -12.91 -7.82
C VAL A 127 14.55 -13.75 -9.09
N VAL A 128 13.62 -14.72 -9.10
CA VAL A 128 13.29 -15.52 -10.30
C VAL A 128 12.74 -14.65 -11.43
N TRP A 129 11.82 -13.71 -11.14
CA TRP A 129 11.29 -12.77 -12.12
C TRP A 129 12.39 -11.89 -12.75
N GLN A 130 13.24 -11.27 -11.93
CA GLN A 130 14.36 -10.43 -12.38
C GLN A 130 15.34 -11.21 -13.27
N ILE A 131 15.72 -12.42 -12.86
CA ILE A 131 16.61 -13.31 -13.64
C ILE A 131 16.01 -13.65 -15.00
N ILE A 132 14.70 -13.95 -15.07
CA ILE A 132 14.06 -14.27 -16.36
C ILE A 132 13.93 -13.03 -17.26
N CYS A 133 13.60 -11.86 -16.69
CA CYS A 133 13.54 -10.60 -17.43
C CYS A 133 14.89 -10.25 -18.07
N TYR A 134 15.95 -10.19 -17.27
CA TYR A 134 17.31 -9.85 -17.71
C TYR A 134 17.79 -10.82 -18.81
N ASN A 135 17.78 -12.12 -18.54
CA ASN A 135 18.32 -13.14 -19.44
C ASN A 135 17.52 -13.33 -20.75
N ARG A 136 16.31 -12.77 -20.88
CA ARG A 136 15.47 -12.93 -22.09
C ARG A 136 15.17 -11.65 -22.86
N THR A 137 15.18 -10.49 -22.20
CA THR A 137 15.00 -9.18 -22.87
C THR A 137 16.30 -8.46 -23.16
N GLY A 138 17.41 -8.83 -22.49
CA GLY A 138 18.75 -8.28 -22.77
C GLY A 138 18.94 -6.82 -22.35
N THR A 139 17.98 -6.27 -21.61
CA THR A 139 18.00 -4.92 -21.02
C THR A 139 17.36 -4.98 -19.64
N ASP A 140 17.65 -4.00 -18.80
CA ASP A 140 16.95 -3.86 -17.52
C ASP A 140 15.61 -3.13 -17.70
N LEU A 141 14.52 -3.85 -17.48
CA LEU A 141 13.16 -3.33 -17.56
C LEU A 141 12.74 -2.53 -16.31
N GLU A 142 13.38 -2.74 -15.14
CA GLU A 142 13.18 -1.88 -13.98
C GLU A 142 13.75 -0.49 -14.28
N ASN A 143 14.98 -0.41 -14.82
CA ASN A 143 15.56 0.85 -15.29
C ASN A 143 14.72 1.53 -16.39
N LEU A 144 14.12 0.79 -17.33
CA LEU A 144 13.19 1.37 -18.33
C LEU A 144 12.01 2.10 -17.66
N VAL A 145 11.39 1.49 -16.64
CA VAL A 145 10.29 2.10 -15.86
C VAL A 145 10.79 3.25 -14.99
N ALA A 146 11.98 3.12 -14.40
CA ALA A 146 12.61 4.18 -13.60
C ALA A 146 12.95 5.42 -14.46
N VAL A 147 13.43 5.24 -15.69
CA VAL A 147 13.66 6.33 -16.66
C VAL A 147 12.35 6.97 -17.08
N ALA A 148 11.28 6.20 -17.29
CA ALA A 148 9.96 6.76 -17.56
C ALA A 148 9.43 7.60 -16.38
N ASN A 149 9.60 7.15 -15.13
CA ASN A 149 9.22 7.96 -13.97
C ASN A 149 10.16 9.17 -13.74
N LYS A 150 11.44 9.06 -14.11
CA LYS A 150 12.36 10.20 -14.15
C LYS A 150 11.86 11.25 -15.16
N ALA A 151 11.39 10.84 -16.34
CA ALA A 151 10.77 11.71 -17.34
C ALA A 151 9.46 12.36 -16.83
N SER A 152 8.69 11.66 -15.99
CA SER A 152 7.55 12.24 -15.27
C SER A 152 7.98 13.43 -14.39
N ASN A 153 9.20 13.37 -13.85
CA ASN A 153 9.71 14.33 -12.87
C ASN A 153 10.68 15.40 -13.41
N THR A 154 11.15 15.35 -14.66
CA THR A 154 12.04 16.37 -15.26
C THR A 154 11.31 17.60 -15.85
N ILE A 155 12.11 18.53 -16.40
CA ILE A 155 11.73 19.71 -17.20
C ILE A 155 11.49 19.26 -18.66
N GLU A 156 10.82 20.09 -19.46
CA GLU A 156 10.27 19.65 -20.76
C GLU A 156 11.30 19.14 -21.78
N ASN A 157 12.44 19.81 -21.94
CA ASN A 157 13.44 19.40 -22.95
C ASN A 157 14.05 18.04 -22.59
N ASP A 158 14.48 17.86 -21.34
CA ASP A 158 15.03 16.58 -20.86
C ASP A 158 13.96 15.48 -20.91
N ARG A 159 12.70 15.80 -20.56
CA ARG A 159 11.58 14.87 -20.69
C ARG A 159 11.46 14.34 -22.13
N ARG A 160 11.51 15.21 -23.15
CA ARG A 160 11.45 14.78 -24.56
C ARG A 160 12.60 13.82 -24.92
N MET A 161 13.81 14.07 -24.41
CA MET A 161 14.96 13.17 -24.62
C MET A 161 14.75 11.80 -23.93
N LEU A 162 14.32 11.79 -22.67
CA LEU A 162 14.08 10.56 -21.90
C LEU A 162 12.90 9.73 -22.46
N VAL A 163 11.82 10.40 -22.90
CA VAL A 163 10.69 9.73 -23.58
C VAL A 163 11.15 9.10 -24.90
N LYS A 164 11.94 9.81 -25.71
CA LYS A 164 12.50 9.25 -26.96
C LYS A 164 13.42 8.05 -26.71
N HIS A 165 14.20 8.07 -25.63
CA HIS A 165 15.00 6.91 -25.22
C HIS A 165 14.10 5.70 -24.87
N VAL A 166 13.10 5.89 -23.99
CA VAL A 166 12.14 4.83 -23.60
C VAL A 166 11.40 4.28 -24.82
N ALA A 167 10.84 5.14 -25.67
CA ALA A 167 10.11 4.75 -26.88
C ALA A 167 11.01 4.03 -27.90
N GLY A 168 12.27 4.49 -28.06
CA GLY A 168 13.28 3.87 -28.91
C GLY A 168 13.63 2.45 -28.46
N THR A 169 14.04 2.30 -27.19
CA THR A 169 14.40 0.99 -26.61
C THR A 169 13.21 0.02 -26.63
N MET A 170 11.98 0.49 -26.32
CA MET A 170 10.77 -0.32 -26.47
C MET A 170 10.51 -0.75 -27.91
N ALA A 171 10.63 0.16 -28.87
CA ALA A 171 10.45 -0.16 -30.28
C ALA A 171 11.49 -1.17 -30.78
N GLU A 172 12.76 -1.01 -30.40
CA GLU A 172 13.84 -1.94 -30.77
C GLU A 172 13.64 -3.33 -30.21
N MET A 173 13.29 -3.47 -28.92
CA MET A 173 12.92 -4.76 -28.33
C MET A 173 11.76 -5.44 -29.09
N LEU A 174 10.70 -4.70 -29.41
CA LEU A 174 9.55 -5.22 -30.16
C LEU A 174 9.91 -5.60 -31.61
N PHE A 175 10.79 -4.85 -32.27
CA PHE A 175 11.27 -5.17 -33.63
C PHE A 175 12.18 -6.39 -33.66
N GLN A 176 13.10 -6.55 -32.71
CA GLN A 176 13.98 -7.73 -32.60
C GLN A 176 13.20 -9.04 -32.43
N HIS A 177 11.98 -8.97 -31.87
CA HIS A 177 11.12 -10.14 -31.62
C HIS A 177 10.11 -10.42 -32.74
N ARG A 178 10.25 -9.81 -33.93
CA ARG A 178 9.34 -10.06 -35.06
C ARG A 178 9.67 -11.37 -35.79
N ASP A 179 8.66 -12.22 -35.99
CA ASP A 179 8.83 -13.52 -36.65
C ASP A 179 9.01 -13.40 -38.17
N TYR A 180 10.09 -13.99 -38.69
CA TYR A 180 10.44 -14.00 -40.12
C TYR A 180 10.48 -15.41 -40.74
N ARG A 181 10.37 -16.50 -39.96
CA ARG A 181 10.35 -17.87 -40.52
C ARG A 181 8.93 -18.24 -40.99
N ARG A 182 8.85 -18.84 -42.19
CA ARG A 182 7.68 -19.59 -42.68
C ARG A 182 7.92 -21.09 -42.44
N GLY A 183 6.88 -21.89 -42.19
CA GLY A 183 7.00 -23.35 -42.06
C GLY A 183 6.01 -23.98 -41.07
N LYS A 184 5.71 -25.27 -41.27
CA LYS A 184 4.60 -26.01 -40.62
C LYS A 184 4.49 -25.82 -39.10
N VAL A 185 5.61 -25.80 -38.37
CA VAL A 185 5.64 -25.61 -36.90
C VAL A 185 5.25 -24.19 -36.49
N ALA A 186 5.59 -23.17 -37.28
CA ALA A 186 5.17 -21.80 -37.02
C ALA A 186 3.66 -21.64 -37.26
N ASP A 187 3.12 -22.26 -38.32
CA ASP A 187 1.70 -22.19 -38.64
C ASP A 187 0.84 -23.02 -37.68
N ALA A 188 1.35 -24.15 -37.16
CA ALA A 188 0.74 -24.87 -36.04
C ALA A 188 0.67 -23.98 -34.78
N ARG A 189 1.76 -23.26 -34.44
CA ARG A 189 1.76 -22.30 -33.33
C ARG A 189 0.83 -21.10 -33.57
N ARG A 190 0.63 -20.67 -34.82
CA ARG A 190 -0.38 -19.63 -35.18
C ARG A 190 -1.81 -20.13 -35.01
N LYS A 191 -2.12 -21.36 -35.42
CA LYS A 191 -3.42 -22.00 -35.16
C LYS A 191 -3.69 -22.13 -33.66
N ALA A 192 -2.71 -22.62 -32.90
CA ALA A 192 -2.80 -22.70 -31.45
C ALA A 192 -2.99 -21.30 -30.81
N PHE A 193 -2.26 -20.28 -31.27
CA PHE A 193 -2.41 -18.89 -30.79
C PHE A 193 -3.80 -18.31 -31.09
N LYS A 194 -4.43 -18.65 -32.21
CA LYS A 194 -5.84 -18.29 -32.47
C LYS A 194 -6.83 -18.99 -31.51
N PHE A 195 -6.44 -20.08 -30.86
CA PHE A 195 -7.29 -20.88 -29.96
C PHE A 195 -7.09 -20.53 -28.48
N CYS A 196 -5.84 -20.58 -27.96
CA CYS A 196 -5.54 -20.27 -26.55
C CYS A 196 -4.96 -18.86 -26.30
N GLY A 197 -4.79 -18.04 -27.35
CA GLY A 197 -4.39 -16.64 -27.22
C GLY A 197 -3.14 -16.40 -26.37
N MET A 198 -3.29 -15.58 -25.34
CA MET A 198 -2.21 -15.13 -24.45
C MET A 198 -1.54 -16.24 -23.61
N PHE A 199 -2.15 -17.42 -23.48
CA PHE A 199 -1.59 -18.52 -22.70
C PHE A 199 -0.50 -19.31 -23.45
N ILE A 200 -0.27 -19.03 -24.73
CA ILE A 200 0.81 -19.65 -25.51
C ILE A 200 2.08 -18.78 -25.44
N ALA A 201 3.03 -19.26 -24.65
CA ALA A 201 4.34 -18.66 -24.48
C ALA A 201 5.15 -18.71 -25.80
N SER A 202 5.34 -17.54 -26.44
CA SER A 202 6.16 -17.46 -27.65
C SER A 202 6.85 -16.11 -27.77
N LYS A 203 8.19 -16.14 -27.69
CA LYS A 203 9.07 -14.96 -27.85
C LYS A 203 8.85 -14.23 -29.19
N ARG A 204 8.27 -14.87 -30.21
CA ARG A 204 8.08 -14.25 -31.55
C ARG A 204 6.65 -13.85 -31.89
N LEU A 205 5.67 -14.27 -31.09
CA LEU A 205 4.29 -13.75 -31.16
C LEU A 205 4.11 -12.49 -30.28
N GLY A 206 5.07 -12.19 -29.40
CA GLY A 206 4.97 -11.09 -28.43
C GLY A 206 3.96 -11.40 -27.33
N THR A 207 4.04 -12.62 -26.80
CA THR A 207 3.26 -13.16 -25.68
C THR A 207 4.13 -13.84 -24.61
N TRP A 208 5.45 -13.62 -24.61
CA TRP A 208 6.35 -14.30 -23.67
C TRP A 208 6.38 -13.59 -22.32
N LEU A 209 6.54 -12.26 -22.32
CA LEU A 209 6.67 -11.47 -21.10
C LEU A 209 5.41 -11.58 -20.23
N ILE A 210 4.24 -11.48 -20.87
CA ILE A 210 2.93 -11.66 -20.22
C ILE A 210 2.72 -13.07 -19.64
N PHE A 211 3.20 -14.12 -20.33
CA PHE A 211 3.12 -15.50 -19.83
C PHE A 211 4.00 -15.72 -18.60
N THR A 212 5.27 -15.27 -18.66
CA THR A 212 6.18 -15.34 -17.51
C THR A 212 5.63 -14.56 -16.32
N TYR A 213 5.06 -13.36 -16.54
CA TYR A 213 4.48 -12.56 -15.46
C TYR A 213 3.31 -13.27 -14.75
N LEU A 214 2.40 -13.90 -15.53
CA LEU A 214 1.31 -14.70 -14.94
C LEU A 214 1.83 -15.95 -14.20
N PHE A 215 2.87 -16.61 -14.72
CA PHE A 215 3.54 -17.72 -14.05
C PHE A 215 4.18 -17.30 -12.71
N ILE A 216 4.84 -16.13 -12.65
CA ILE A 216 5.36 -15.54 -11.41
C ILE A 216 4.23 -15.24 -10.41
N LYS A 217 3.07 -14.73 -10.85
CA LYS A 217 1.91 -14.55 -9.95
C LYS A 217 1.36 -15.87 -9.40
N CYS A 218 1.36 -16.93 -10.19
CA CYS A 218 1.04 -18.27 -9.68
C CYS A 218 2.06 -18.75 -8.64
N ILE A 219 3.35 -18.45 -8.80
CA ILE A 219 4.39 -18.74 -7.80
C ILE A 219 4.19 -17.90 -6.53
N TYR A 220 3.86 -16.61 -6.62
CA TYR A 220 3.53 -15.78 -5.44
C TYR A 220 2.34 -16.36 -4.67
N LEU A 221 1.26 -16.74 -5.36
CA LEU A 221 0.08 -17.34 -4.73
C LEU A 221 0.40 -18.71 -4.10
N ALA A 222 1.16 -19.55 -4.80
CA ALA A 222 1.60 -20.85 -4.30
C ALA A 222 2.51 -20.71 -3.07
N ASN A 223 3.42 -19.73 -3.06
CA ASN A 223 4.20 -19.40 -1.87
C ASN A 223 3.27 -18.94 -0.74
N ALA A 224 2.39 -17.94 -0.94
CA ALA A 224 1.52 -17.43 0.12
C ALA A 224 0.65 -18.54 0.76
N ILE A 225 0.13 -19.49 -0.02
CA ILE A 225 -0.58 -20.68 0.49
C ILE A 225 0.39 -21.61 1.23
N GLY A 226 1.57 -21.87 0.66
CA GLY A 226 2.62 -22.67 1.29
C GLY A 226 3.10 -22.11 2.63
N GLN A 227 3.12 -20.78 2.79
CA GLN A 227 3.47 -20.10 4.06
C GLN A 227 2.43 -20.36 5.15
N LEU A 228 1.12 -20.36 4.81
CA LEU A 228 0.06 -20.73 5.77
C LEU A 228 0.21 -22.19 6.22
N TYR A 229 0.42 -23.11 5.28
CA TYR A 229 0.65 -24.53 5.57
C TYR A 229 1.93 -24.77 6.39
N LEU A 230 3.00 -24.03 6.09
CA LEU A 230 4.29 -24.10 6.79
C LEU A 230 4.17 -23.61 8.24
N MET A 231 3.41 -22.53 8.50
CA MET A 231 3.12 -22.10 9.88
C MET A 231 2.26 -23.13 10.64
N GLN A 232 1.24 -23.70 9.99
CA GLN A 232 0.41 -24.76 10.59
C GLN A 232 1.24 -26.01 10.95
N THR A 233 2.13 -26.44 10.05
CA THR A 233 2.99 -27.62 10.23
C THR A 233 4.03 -27.40 11.33
N PHE A 234 4.66 -26.23 11.35
CA PHE A 234 5.69 -25.87 12.35
C PHE A 234 5.16 -25.83 13.78
N LEU A 235 3.89 -25.45 13.97
CA LEU A 235 3.21 -25.42 15.27
C LEU A 235 2.52 -26.75 15.64
N GLY A 236 2.77 -27.84 14.90
CA GLY A 236 2.32 -29.19 15.26
C GLY A 236 0.84 -29.49 15.03
N PHE A 237 0.12 -28.69 14.24
CA PHE A 237 -1.33 -28.88 14.08
C PHE A 237 -1.71 -30.11 13.27
N ASN A 238 -2.60 -30.92 13.84
CA ASN A 238 -3.22 -32.05 13.15
C ASN A 238 -3.92 -31.63 11.85
N LYS A 239 -3.84 -32.50 10.83
CA LYS A 239 -4.31 -32.23 9.44
C LYS A 239 -5.78 -31.84 9.32
N SER A 240 -6.59 -32.10 10.35
CA SER A 240 -8.01 -31.76 10.37
C SER A 240 -8.30 -30.26 10.58
N MET A 241 -7.34 -29.46 11.05
CA MET A 241 -7.56 -28.08 11.51
C MET A 241 -6.92 -27.04 10.57
N SER A 242 -7.37 -27.00 9.31
CA SER A 242 -6.76 -26.18 8.23
C SER A 242 -6.71 -24.67 8.50
N ASN A 243 -7.57 -24.18 9.41
CA ASN A 243 -7.77 -22.75 9.66
C ASN A 243 -7.23 -22.33 11.04
N PHE A 244 -6.08 -22.88 11.45
CA PHE A 244 -5.42 -22.64 12.74
C PHE A 244 -5.54 -21.19 13.26
N GLY A 245 -5.15 -20.19 12.46
CA GLY A 245 -5.13 -18.80 12.91
C GLY A 245 -6.53 -18.21 13.18
N TYR A 246 -7.56 -18.71 12.50
CA TYR A 246 -8.95 -18.37 12.81
C TYR A 246 -9.42 -19.05 14.10
N GLU A 247 -9.18 -20.36 14.27
CA GLU A 247 -9.63 -21.07 15.47
C GLU A 247 -8.90 -20.60 16.74
N VAL A 248 -7.59 -20.28 16.69
CA VAL A 248 -6.90 -19.71 17.86
C VAL A 248 -7.31 -18.27 18.16
N ALA A 249 -7.58 -17.45 17.13
CA ALA A 249 -8.21 -16.15 17.36
C ALA A 249 -9.60 -16.29 18.01
N ARG A 250 -10.38 -17.30 17.59
CA ARG A 250 -11.70 -17.63 18.15
C ARG A 250 -11.61 -18.18 19.58
N TYR A 251 -10.63 -19.00 19.91
CA TYR A 251 -10.41 -19.48 21.27
C TYR A 251 -10.09 -18.30 22.23
N MET A 252 -9.22 -17.38 21.82
CA MET A 252 -8.98 -16.14 22.59
C MET A 252 -10.24 -15.27 22.76
N VAL A 253 -11.01 -15.06 21.69
CA VAL A 253 -12.26 -14.27 21.76
C VAL A 253 -13.31 -14.94 22.65
N ASN A 254 -13.29 -16.27 22.76
CA ASN A 254 -14.15 -17.04 23.66
C ASN A 254 -13.58 -17.17 25.09
N GLY A 255 -12.43 -16.55 25.42
CA GLY A 255 -11.81 -16.64 26.74
C GLY A 255 -11.19 -17.98 27.09
N ARG A 256 -10.92 -18.86 26.11
CA ARG A 256 -10.16 -20.11 26.31
C ARG A 256 -8.67 -19.82 26.14
N ASP A 257 -7.89 -20.07 27.19
CA ASP A 257 -6.50 -19.63 27.27
C ASP A 257 -5.54 -20.78 26.87
N TRP A 258 -4.26 -20.63 27.22
CA TRP A 258 -3.16 -21.57 26.95
C TRP A 258 -3.23 -22.87 27.80
N ASP A 259 -4.02 -22.82 28.87
CA ASP A 259 -4.28 -23.86 29.88
C ASP A 259 -5.20 -24.98 29.36
N GLU A 260 -6.14 -24.70 28.46
CA GLU A 260 -6.93 -25.73 27.79
C GLU A 260 -6.21 -26.35 26.58
N THR A 261 -5.32 -25.60 25.93
CA THR A 261 -5.05 -25.80 24.49
C THR A 261 -3.70 -26.41 24.11
N ARG A 262 -2.72 -26.50 25.03
CA ARG A 262 -1.36 -27.07 24.83
C ARG A 262 -0.47 -26.51 23.70
N ILE A 263 -0.99 -25.68 22.80
CA ILE A 263 -0.24 -25.17 21.62
C ILE A 263 0.84 -24.16 22.04
N PHE A 264 0.44 -23.14 22.80
CA PHE A 264 1.31 -22.05 23.27
C PHE A 264 1.40 -22.05 24.80
N PRO A 265 1.91 -23.14 25.43
CA PRO A 265 2.00 -23.21 26.88
C PRO A 265 2.89 -22.09 27.39
N ARG A 266 2.39 -21.36 28.39
CA ARG A 266 3.11 -20.26 29.03
C ARG A 266 3.76 -20.71 30.35
N VAL A 267 3.30 -21.84 30.90
CA VAL A 267 3.92 -22.62 32.00
C VAL A 267 4.11 -24.06 31.54
N SER A 268 5.16 -24.72 32.02
CA SER A 268 5.57 -26.07 31.62
C SER A 268 6.46 -26.71 32.71
N PHE A 269 6.77 -27.99 32.55
CA PHE A 269 7.71 -28.72 33.41
C PHE A 269 8.99 -29.09 32.66
N CYS A 270 10.09 -29.13 33.38
CA CYS A 270 11.41 -29.52 32.89
C CYS A 270 11.94 -30.67 33.74
N TYR A 271 12.25 -31.80 33.11
CA TYR A 271 12.72 -33.02 33.75
C TYR A 271 14.24 -33.17 33.57
N LEU A 272 14.97 -33.24 34.69
CA LEU A 272 16.42 -33.42 34.71
C LEU A 272 16.72 -34.85 35.18
N GLU A 273 16.93 -35.76 34.23
CA GLU A 273 17.11 -37.18 34.56
C GLU A 273 18.49 -37.51 35.19
N HIS A 274 19.52 -36.76 34.80
CA HIS A 274 20.92 -37.18 34.96
C HIS A 274 21.82 -36.07 35.54
N VAL A 275 21.45 -35.46 36.66
CA VAL A 275 22.40 -34.64 37.42
C VAL A 275 23.37 -35.57 38.13
N ARG A 276 24.53 -35.79 37.50
CA ARG A 276 25.59 -36.69 37.96
C ARG A 276 26.48 -35.99 39.00
N HIS A 277 26.41 -36.46 40.23
CA HIS A 277 27.42 -36.22 41.26
C HIS A 277 28.34 -37.45 41.38
N LEU A 278 29.45 -37.34 42.12
CA LEU A 278 30.34 -38.49 42.31
C LEU A 278 29.60 -39.62 43.05
N GLY A 279 29.48 -40.78 42.39
CA GLY A 279 28.81 -41.97 42.91
C GLY A 279 27.27 -41.93 42.92
N THR A 280 26.61 -40.84 42.52
CA THR A 280 25.13 -40.70 42.60
C THR A 280 24.54 -39.92 41.42
N THR A 281 23.36 -40.36 40.96
CA THR A 281 22.55 -39.66 39.95
C THR A 281 21.28 -39.13 40.59
N ASN A 282 21.18 -37.81 40.71
CA ASN A 282 19.97 -37.17 41.24
C ASN A 282 19.06 -36.73 40.09
N ARG A 283 17.75 -36.88 40.32
CA ARG A 283 16.67 -36.48 39.41
C ARG A 283 15.97 -35.25 39.98
N TYR A 284 15.68 -34.28 39.13
CA TYR A 284 15.01 -33.04 39.53
C TYR A 284 13.90 -32.68 38.54
N VAL A 285 12.83 -32.06 39.05
CA VAL A 285 11.74 -31.54 38.25
C VAL A 285 11.57 -30.06 38.57
N ALA A 286 11.69 -29.20 37.57
CA ALA A 286 11.49 -27.77 37.69
C ALA A 286 10.20 -27.34 37.00
N GLN A 287 9.48 -26.38 37.59
CA GLN A 287 8.33 -25.73 36.97
C GLN A 287 8.85 -24.46 36.29
N CYS A 288 8.65 -24.33 34.98
CA CYS A 288 9.24 -23.28 34.15
C CYS A 288 8.17 -22.44 33.44
N VAL A 289 8.44 -21.15 33.34
CA VAL A 289 7.59 -20.12 32.74
C VAL A 289 8.28 -19.55 31.49
N LEU A 290 7.54 -19.43 30.37
CA LEU A 290 8.08 -19.07 29.05
C LEU A 290 7.45 -17.76 28.51
N PRO A 291 7.95 -16.57 28.90
CA PRO A 291 7.46 -15.28 28.40
C PRO A 291 7.55 -15.12 26.87
N VAL A 292 8.52 -15.78 26.24
CA VAL A 292 8.69 -15.78 24.78
C VAL A 292 7.48 -16.39 24.07
N ASN A 293 6.80 -17.38 24.68
CA ASN A 293 5.74 -18.09 23.99
C ASN A 293 4.45 -17.26 23.87
N MET A 294 4.19 -16.37 24.83
CA MET A 294 3.13 -15.36 24.73
C MET A 294 3.36 -14.39 23.55
N LEU A 295 4.62 -14.06 23.25
CA LEU A 295 4.97 -13.22 22.09
C LEU A 295 4.79 -14.00 20.78
N ASN A 296 5.24 -15.26 20.73
CA ASN A 296 5.07 -16.15 19.57
C ASN A 296 3.58 -16.31 19.21
N GLU A 297 2.74 -16.58 20.22
CA GLU A 297 1.29 -16.73 20.12
C GLU A 297 0.64 -15.55 19.39
N LYS A 298 0.84 -14.30 19.87
CA LYS A 298 0.24 -13.12 19.23
C LYS A 298 0.80 -12.87 17.81
N LEU A 299 2.10 -13.13 17.62
CA LEU A 299 2.80 -12.87 16.37
C LEU A 299 2.39 -13.84 15.24
N TYR A 300 2.22 -15.13 15.53
CA TYR A 300 1.73 -16.09 14.54
C TYR A 300 0.27 -15.84 14.12
N ILE A 301 -0.58 -15.39 15.05
CA ILE A 301 -1.96 -14.96 14.71
C ILE A 301 -1.92 -13.78 13.73
N PHE A 302 -1.12 -12.75 14.01
CA PHE A 302 -0.96 -11.60 13.12
C PHE A 302 -0.41 -11.98 11.73
N LEU A 303 0.65 -12.81 11.68
CA LEU A 303 1.25 -13.26 10.42
C LEU A 303 0.31 -14.15 9.59
N TRP A 304 -0.57 -14.94 10.23
CA TRP A 304 -1.59 -15.72 9.54
C TRP A 304 -2.60 -14.81 8.82
N PHE A 305 -3.18 -13.83 9.52
CA PHE A 305 -4.12 -12.87 8.92
C PHE A 305 -3.46 -12.03 7.83
N TRP A 306 -2.23 -11.54 8.04
CA TRP A 306 -1.48 -10.82 7.02
C TRP A 306 -1.27 -11.68 5.76
N THR A 307 -0.79 -12.91 5.92
CA THR A 307 -0.52 -13.83 4.81
C THR A 307 -1.80 -14.20 4.05
N ALA A 308 -2.93 -14.38 4.75
CA ALA A 308 -4.23 -14.63 4.14
C ALA A 308 -4.69 -13.44 3.27
N ILE A 309 -4.53 -12.20 3.75
CA ILE A 309 -4.82 -10.98 2.98
C ILE A 309 -3.94 -10.90 1.71
N VAL A 310 -2.63 -11.17 1.84
CA VAL A 310 -1.70 -11.19 0.70
C VAL A 310 -2.10 -12.25 -0.33
N ALA A 311 -2.49 -13.45 0.10
CA ALA A 311 -2.98 -14.52 -0.78
C ALA A 311 -4.24 -14.10 -1.54
N VAL A 312 -5.24 -13.51 -0.86
CA VAL A 312 -6.48 -13.02 -1.47
C VAL A 312 -6.22 -11.89 -2.48
N CYS A 313 -5.39 -10.90 -2.15
CA CYS A 313 -4.99 -9.84 -3.07
C CYS A 313 -4.29 -10.39 -4.33
N THR A 314 -3.45 -11.41 -4.17
CA THR A 314 -2.74 -12.07 -5.27
C THR A 314 -3.71 -12.86 -6.16
N ALA A 315 -4.62 -13.63 -5.55
CA ALA A 315 -5.66 -14.38 -6.25
C ALA A 315 -6.61 -13.48 -7.05
N ILE A 316 -6.90 -12.26 -6.58
CA ILE A 316 -7.70 -11.25 -7.31
C ILE A 316 -6.89 -10.58 -8.43
N SER A 317 -5.57 -10.39 -8.27
CA SER A 317 -4.71 -9.77 -9.29
C SER A 317 -4.63 -10.58 -10.59
N ILE A 318 -4.51 -11.92 -10.50
CA ILE A 318 -4.39 -12.82 -11.66
C ILE A 318 -5.54 -12.66 -12.69
N PRO A 319 -6.84 -12.84 -12.35
CA PRO A 319 -7.94 -12.68 -13.30
C PRO A 319 -8.09 -11.23 -13.80
N LEU A 320 -7.77 -10.23 -12.97
CA LEU A 320 -7.77 -8.83 -13.43
C LEU A 320 -6.76 -8.59 -14.55
N TRP A 321 -5.56 -9.19 -14.50
CA TRP A 321 -4.57 -9.10 -15.58
C TRP A 321 -5.01 -9.84 -16.85
N ILE A 322 -5.61 -11.03 -16.71
CA ILE A 322 -6.19 -11.78 -17.83
C ILE A 322 -7.28 -10.94 -18.52
N MET A 323 -8.19 -10.32 -17.77
CA MET A 323 -9.22 -9.41 -18.31
C MET A 323 -8.65 -8.14 -18.96
N ARG A 324 -7.56 -7.57 -18.42
CA ARG A 324 -6.91 -6.35 -18.94
C ARG A 324 -6.22 -6.56 -20.28
N LEU A 325 -5.76 -7.78 -20.61
CA LEU A 325 -4.91 -8.05 -21.77
C LEU A 325 -5.50 -9.04 -22.79
N GLY A 326 -6.39 -9.96 -22.38
CA GLY A 326 -7.05 -10.89 -23.29
C GLY A 326 -8.01 -10.20 -24.27
N ARG A 327 -8.94 -9.39 -23.77
CA ARG A 327 -9.97 -8.74 -24.61
C ARG A 327 -9.37 -7.65 -25.50
N GLU A 328 -9.49 -7.80 -26.82
CA GLU A 328 -9.01 -6.82 -27.80
C GLU A 328 -9.66 -5.43 -27.63
N LYS A 329 -10.97 -5.39 -27.39
CA LYS A 329 -11.71 -4.14 -27.07
C LYS A 329 -11.02 -3.35 -25.93
N ASN A 330 -10.46 -4.02 -24.91
CA ASN A 330 -9.75 -3.39 -23.79
C ASN A 330 -8.33 -2.89 -24.16
N LYS A 331 -7.68 -3.50 -25.16
CA LYS A 331 -6.37 -3.07 -25.68
C LYS A 331 -6.53 -1.86 -26.59
N VAL A 332 -7.47 -1.92 -27.54
CA VAL A 332 -7.79 -0.80 -28.45
C VAL A 332 -8.27 0.42 -27.68
N HIS A 333 -9.17 0.26 -26.70
CA HIS A 333 -9.62 1.39 -25.87
C HIS A 333 -8.48 2.06 -25.07
N PHE A 334 -7.53 1.27 -24.56
CA PHE A 334 -6.41 1.78 -23.79
C PHE A 334 -5.46 2.63 -24.65
N ILE A 335 -5.08 2.15 -25.84
CA ILE A 335 -4.19 2.91 -26.74
C ILE A 335 -4.91 4.11 -27.39
N LYS A 336 -6.18 3.93 -27.81
CA LYS A 336 -7.00 5.02 -28.40
C LYS A 336 -7.22 6.19 -27.44
N LYS A 337 -7.22 5.95 -26.12
CA LYS A 337 -7.24 7.02 -25.09
C LYS A 337 -6.01 7.93 -25.19
N PHE A 338 -4.82 7.36 -25.32
CA PHE A 338 -3.57 8.14 -25.33
C PHE A 338 -3.36 8.91 -26.64
N LEU A 339 -3.62 8.29 -27.79
CA LEU A 339 -3.52 8.97 -29.09
C LEU A 339 -4.53 10.12 -29.24
N ARG A 340 -5.69 10.04 -28.56
CA ARG A 340 -6.66 11.14 -28.44
C ARG A 340 -6.27 12.21 -27.41
N LEU A 341 -5.31 11.96 -26.52
CA LEU A 341 -4.87 12.97 -25.53
C LEU A 341 -4.03 14.08 -26.17
N GLN A 342 -3.26 13.73 -27.20
CA GLN A 342 -2.34 14.62 -27.93
C GLN A 342 -2.90 15.06 -29.31
N ASP A 343 -4.19 14.80 -29.58
CA ASP A 343 -4.92 15.19 -30.81
C ASP A 343 -4.39 14.61 -32.15
N ILE A 344 -3.65 13.49 -32.10
CA ILE A 344 -2.98 12.86 -33.28
C ILE A 344 -3.87 11.80 -33.99
N TYR A 345 -5.08 11.54 -33.49
CA TYR A 345 -5.96 10.47 -33.99
C TYR A 345 -7.08 10.96 -34.92
N THR A 346 -6.82 10.89 -36.23
CA THR A 346 -7.79 10.98 -37.34
C THR A 346 -8.71 9.74 -37.37
N ALA A 347 -9.99 9.90 -37.74
CA ALA A 347 -10.95 8.79 -37.84
C ALA A 347 -10.50 7.69 -38.84
N GLU A 348 -9.97 8.10 -40.00
CA GLU A 348 -9.38 7.26 -41.05
C GLU A 348 -8.34 6.25 -40.55
N HIS A 349 -7.62 6.58 -39.47
CA HIS A 349 -6.56 5.74 -38.92
C HIS A 349 -7.08 4.51 -38.14
N LYS A 350 -8.38 4.20 -38.18
CA LYS A 350 -9.04 3.07 -37.49
C LYS A 350 -8.42 1.70 -37.80
N GLU A 351 -7.95 1.48 -39.03
CA GLU A 351 -7.28 0.23 -39.42
C GLU A 351 -5.78 0.24 -39.10
N ILE A 352 -5.08 1.34 -39.40
CA ILE A 352 -3.67 1.57 -39.04
C ILE A 352 -3.48 1.39 -37.51
N LEU A 353 -4.45 1.83 -36.70
CA LEU A 353 -4.46 1.64 -35.25
C LEU A 353 -4.62 0.17 -34.83
N ARG A 354 -5.43 -0.63 -35.54
CA ARG A 354 -5.50 -2.08 -35.28
C ARG A 354 -4.18 -2.75 -35.62
N ASN A 355 -3.59 -2.44 -36.78
CA ASN A 355 -2.33 -3.01 -37.25
C ASN A 355 -1.13 -2.61 -36.36
N PHE A 356 -1.12 -1.38 -35.81
CA PHE A 356 -0.17 -0.95 -34.78
C PHE A 356 -0.27 -1.81 -33.51
N ILE A 357 -1.49 -2.11 -33.06
CA ILE A 357 -1.74 -2.87 -31.83
C ILE A 357 -1.48 -4.37 -32.03
N SER A 358 -1.88 -4.97 -33.16
CA SER A 358 -1.69 -6.39 -33.44
C SER A 358 -0.25 -6.75 -33.79
N ASP A 359 0.37 -6.00 -34.71
CA ASP A 359 1.58 -6.47 -35.41
C ASP A 359 2.86 -5.94 -34.80
N PHE A 360 2.83 -4.70 -34.30
CA PHE A 360 3.97 -4.02 -33.70
C PHE A 360 3.95 -4.10 -32.17
N LEU A 361 2.88 -3.59 -31.54
CA LEU A 361 2.81 -3.47 -30.09
C LEU A 361 2.50 -4.80 -29.37
N ARG A 362 1.66 -5.65 -29.97
CA ARG A 362 1.37 -7.03 -29.52
C ARG A 362 0.84 -7.09 -28.08
N HIS A 363 1.01 -8.21 -27.38
CA HIS A 363 0.58 -8.33 -25.98
C HIS A 363 1.66 -7.79 -25.04
N ASP A 364 2.92 -8.16 -25.26
CA ASP A 364 4.06 -7.75 -24.43
C ASP A 364 4.29 -6.22 -24.42
N GLY A 365 4.09 -5.52 -25.56
CA GLY A 365 4.19 -4.05 -25.60
C GLY A 365 3.00 -3.32 -24.97
N VAL A 366 1.77 -3.86 -25.10
CA VAL A 366 0.61 -3.33 -24.35
C VAL A 366 0.79 -3.57 -22.85
N PHE A 367 1.38 -4.69 -22.44
CA PHE A 367 1.75 -4.96 -21.05
C PHE A 367 2.76 -3.93 -20.52
N LEU A 368 3.85 -3.67 -21.24
CA LEU A 368 4.85 -2.67 -20.83
C LEU A 368 4.24 -1.26 -20.71
N LEU A 369 3.41 -0.83 -21.67
CA LEU A 369 2.71 0.46 -21.57
C LEU A 369 1.70 0.51 -20.41
N ARG A 370 1.08 -0.62 -20.03
CA ARG A 370 0.27 -0.69 -18.80
C ARG A 370 1.14 -0.54 -17.55
N MET A 371 2.33 -1.16 -17.51
CA MET A 371 3.25 -1.04 -16.38
C MET A 371 3.83 0.38 -16.24
N ILE A 372 4.14 1.05 -17.35
CA ILE A 372 4.54 2.47 -17.35
C ILE A 372 3.39 3.36 -16.88
N SER A 373 2.15 3.14 -17.36
CA SER A 373 0.95 3.84 -16.87
C SER A 373 0.74 3.67 -15.36
N MET A 374 1.07 2.49 -14.81
CA MET A 374 0.92 2.16 -13.38
C MET A 374 2.17 2.41 -12.51
N ASN A 375 3.26 3.00 -13.02
CA ASN A 375 4.43 3.39 -12.21
C ASN A 375 4.98 4.81 -12.52
N ALA A 376 4.83 5.31 -13.76
CA ALA A 376 5.25 6.66 -14.18
C ALA A 376 4.07 7.60 -14.53
N GLY A 377 2.87 7.04 -14.74
CA GLY A 377 1.64 7.77 -15.03
C GLY A 377 1.22 7.79 -16.50
N ASP A 378 -0.06 8.07 -16.71
CA ASP A 378 -0.71 8.23 -18.02
C ASP A 378 -0.13 9.36 -18.86
N VAL A 379 0.34 10.47 -18.27
CA VAL A 379 0.87 11.62 -19.04
C VAL A 379 2.14 11.21 -19.81
N VAL A 380 3.13 10.65 -19.11
CA VAL A 380 4.34 10.11 -19.75
C VAL A 380 4.02 8.94 -20.68
N THR A 381 3.06 8.09 -20.30
CA THR A 381 2.60 7.00 -21.18
C THR A 381 2.02 7.54 -22.49
N ALA A 382 1.34 8.69 -22.48
CA ALA A 382 0.84 9.32 -23.69
C ALA A 382 1.99 9.80 -24.60
N ASP A 383 3.00 10.44 -24.01
CA ASP A 383 4.19 10.88 -24.75
C ASP A 383 4.93 9.69 -25.39
N VAL A 384 5.14 8.61 -24.63
CA VAL A 384 5.78 7.37 -25.12
C VAL A 384 4.93 6.72 -26.22
N VAL A 385 3.60 6.66 -26.07
CA VAL A 385 2.69 6.11 -27.10
C VAL A 385 2.75 6.93 -28.39
N VAL A 386 2.88 8.25 -28.32
CA VAL A 386 3.02 9.11 -29.51
C VAL A 386 4.35 8.88 -30.21
N GLU A 387 5.49 8.92 -29.50
CA GLU A 387 6.80 8.66 -30.11
C GLU A 387 6.87 7.23 -30.70
N MET A 388 6.29 6.22 -30.04
CA MET A 388 6.16 4.87 -30.60
C MET A 388 5.24 4.81 -31.85
N TRP A 389 4.18 5.60 -31.88
CA TRP A 389 3.26 5.70 -33.02
C TRP A 389 3.90 6.39 -34.22
N ASP A 390 4.73 7.41 -34.00
CA ASP A 390 5.44 8.10 -35.07
C ASP A 390 6.64 7.29 -35.58
N ILE A 391 7.35 6.55 -34.71
CA ILE A 391 8.31 5.50 -35.12
C ILE A 391 7.63 4.45 -36.01
N TYR A 392 6.41 4.02 -35.67
CA TYR A 392 5.63 3.08 -36.48
C TYR A 392 5.17 3.71 -37.80
N LYS A 393 4.55 4.90 -37.78
CA LYS A 393 4.12 5.64 -38.99
C LYS A 393 5.27 5.87 -39.96
N THR A 394 6.45 6.22 -39.46
CA THR A 394 7.65 6.44 -40.27
C THR A 394 8.12 5.14 -40.92
N LYS A 395 8.26 4.06 -40.15
CA LYS A 395 8.63 2.73 -40.68
C LYS A 395 7.53 2.12 -41.56
N TYR A 396 6.26 2.50 -41.38
CA TYR A 396 5.14 2.10 -42.24
C TYR A 396 5.14 2.87 -43.55
N LYS A 397 5.27 4.21 -43.53
CA LYS A 397 5.43 5.03 -44.75
C LYS A 397 6.62 4.55 -45.58
N ASN A 398 7.78 4.35 -44.95
CA ASN A 398 8.96 3.83 -45.64
C ASN A 398 8.73 2.41 -46.20
N ARG A 399 7.81 1.61 -45.64
CA ARG A 399 7.47 0.27 -46.13
C ARG A 399 6.38 0.29 -47.21
N ALA A 400 5.45 1.24 -47.18
CA ALA A 400 4.56 1.52 -48.31
C ALA A 400 5.40 2.01 -49.49
N MET A 401 6.20 3.06 -49.29
CA MET A 401 7.18 3.57 -50.24
C MET A 401 8.14 2.49 -50.76
N LEU A 402 8.64 1.57 -49.92
CA LEU A 402 9.45 0.43 -50.40
C LEU A 402 8.64 -0.64 -51.14
N ASN A 403 7.34 -0.80 -50.89
CA ASN A 403 6.46 -1.68 -51.67
C ASN A 403 6.01 -1.04 -52.99
N ASP A 404 5.95 0.29 -53.03
CA ASP A 404 5.64 1.09 -54.22
C ASP A 404 6.88 1.12 -55.11
N ILE A 405 8.04 1.52 -54.57
CA ILE A 405 9.35 1.37 -55.22
C ILE A 405 9.63 -0.09 -55.62
N ALA A 406 9.21 -1.11 -54.86
CA ALA A 406 9.35 -2.50 -55.30
C ALA A 406 8.39 -2.89 -56.43
N ARG A 407 7.23 -2.23 -56.58
CA ARG A 407 6.35 -2.37 -57.75
C ARG A 407 6.91 -1.62 -58.95
N ASP A 408 7.44 -0.42 -58.75
CA ASP A 408 8.06 0.39 -59.80
C ASP A 408 9.35 -0.28 -60.31
N ILE A 409 10.20 -0.79 -59.41
CA ILE A 409 11.36 -1.64 -59.76
C ILE A 409 10.89 -2.91 -60.47
N ALA A 410 9.81 -3.57 -60.04
CA ALA A 410 9.29 -4.75 -60.74
C ALA A 410 8.72 -4.44 -62.14
N ALA A 411 8.25 -3.21 -62.38
CA ALA A 411 7.86 -2.72 -63.70
C ALA A 411 9.09 -2.37 -64.57
N GLN A 412 10.08 -1.67 -64.00
CA GLN A 412 11.32 -1.28 -64.67
C GLN A 412 12.27 -2.46 -64.95
N ARG A 413 12.14 -3.59 -64.22
CA ARG A 413 12.94 -4.82 -64.43
C ARG A 413 12.67 -5.59 -65.74
N ARG A 414 12.06 -4.92 -66.73
CA ARG A 414 11.85 -5.42 -68.10
C ARG A 414 12.56 -4.60 -69.18
N GLN A 415 13.30 -3.55 -68.83
CA GLN A 415 13.85 -2.61 -69.84
C GLN A 415 15.35 -2.28 -69.74
N LEU A 416 16.06 -2.64 -68.67
CA LEU A 416 17.49 -2.33 -68.52
C LEU A 416 18.29 -3.51 -67.95
N GLU A 417 18.84 -4.34 -68.86
CA GLU A 417 19.99 -5.21 -68.61
C GLU A 417 21.22 -4.64 -69.34
N GLU A 418 21.82 -3.55 -68.85
CA GLU A 418 23.08 -3.03 -69.40
C GLU A 418 23.83 -2.11 -68.40
N GLY A 419 25.14 -2.33 -68.22
CA GLY A 419 26.12 -1.32 -67.78
C GLY A 419 26.42 -1.07 -66.27
N GLY A 420 27.70 -1.24 -65.88
CA GLY A 420 28.45 -0.17 -65.18
C GLY A 420 28.80 -0.30 -63.68
N GLU A 421 30.09 -0.17 -63.36
CA GLU A 421 30.71 -0.07 -62.01
C GLU A 421 30.84 1.43 -61.51
N THR A 422 31.47 1.86 -60.39
CA THR A 422 32.27 1.25 -59.28
C THR A 422 32.31 2.16 -58.01
N THR A 423 32.22 1.60 -56.78
CA THR A 423 32.56 2.22 -55.45
C THR A 423 31.88 3.56 -55.08
N GLN A 424 32.13 4.31 -53.98
CA GLN A 424 32.86 4.19 -52.68
C GLN A 424 31.94 4.88 -51.59
N ARG A 425 32.24 5.30 -50.33
CA ARG A 425 33.40 5.39 -49.40
C ARG A 425 32.89 5.22 -47.94
N ARG A 426 33.49 5.83 -46.90
CA ARG A 426 33.07 5.73 -45.48
C ARG A 426 33.53 6.92 -44.59
N THR A 427 32.91 7.03 -43.40
CA THR A 427 33.39 7.74 -42.17
C THR A 427 33.48 9.28 -42.21
N PRO A 428 33.53 10.02 -41.05
CA PRO A 428 33.81 9.57 -39.68
C PRO A 428 32.74 9.85 -38.60
N TYR A 429 33.05 9.35 -37.40
CA TYR A 429 32.39 9.62 -36.12
C TYR A 429 33.06 10.83 -35.44
N GLU A 430 32.34 11.61 -34.63
CA GLU A 430 32.94 12.53 -33.64
C GLU A 430 32.47 12.22 -32.21
N LYS A 431 33.24 12.68 -31.23
CA LYS A 431 33.14 12.31 -29.82
C LYS A 431 33.48 13.52 -28.95
N LYS A 432 32.58 13.93 -28.04
CA LYS A 432 32.84 14.92 -26.98
C LYS A 432 32.21 14.46 -25.66
N ALA A 433 32.78 14.90 -24.55
CA ALA A 433 32.56 14.31 -23.23
C ALA A 433 32.60 15.36 -22.10
N SER A 434 32.30 14.87 -20.89
CA SER A 434 32.54 15.48 -19.56
C SER A 434 31.92 16.86 -19.26
N ALA A 435 30.89 16.83 -18.42
CA ALA A 435 30.68 17.81 -17.35
C ALA A 435 30.03 17.08 -16.16
N LEU A 436 30.83 16.63 -15.21
CA LEU A 436 30.39 15.89 -14.01
C LEU A 436 30.89 16.63 -12.77
N GLY A 437 29.99 17.24 -12.00
CA GLY A 437 30.38 17.96 -10.77
C GLY A 437 29.26 18.71 -10.04
N SER A 438 28.21 19.17 -10.74
CA SER A 438 27.11 19.95 -10.15
C SER A 438 25.92 19.12 -9.64
N ASP A 439 25.73 17.89 -10.14
CA ASP A 439 24.51 17.11 -9.87
C ASP A 439 24.39 16.59 -8.42
N PHE A 440 25.49 16.43 -7.67
CA PHE A 440 25.44 15.84 -6.33
C PHE A 440 24.77 16.76 -5.29
N MET A 441 25.05 18.07 -5.33
CA MET A 441 24.42 19.05 -4.43
C MET A 441 22.92 19.21 -4.73
N ASN A 442 22.56 19.22 -6.02
CA ASN A 442 21.17 19.25 -6.48
C ASN A 442 20.40 17.96 -6.11
N PHE A 443 21.09 16.82 -5.98
CA PHE A 443 20.48 15.56 -5.54
C PHE A 443 20.12 15.60 -4.04
N TYR A 444 20.99 16.16 -3.19
CA TYR A 444 20.78 16.21 -1.74
C TYR A 444 19.62 17.13 -1.33
N GLN A 445 19.57 18.36 -1.86
CA GLN A 445 18.48 19.31 -1.57
C GLN A 445 17.10 18.81 -2.04
N LYS A 446 17.05 17.95 -3.06
CA LYS A 446 15.79 17.45 -3.63
C LYS A 446 15.08 16.44 -2.72
N TYR A 447 15.80 15.67 -1.91
CA TYR A 447 15.18 14.57 -1.14
C TYR A 447 14.47 15.01 0.14
N GLN A 448 14.94 16.08 0.81
CA GLN A 448 14.33 16.55 2.07
C GLN A 448 12.97 17.27 1.88
N ALA A 449 12.64 17.73 0.68
CA ALA A 449 11.42 18.51 0.44
C ALA A 449 10.20 17.67 0.01
N ALA A 450 10.41 16.48 -0.56
CA ALA A 450 9.36 15.74 -1.28
C ALA A 450 8.51 14.81 -0.39
N THR A 451 9.04 14.35 0.74
CA THR A 451 8.47 13.25 1.54
C THR A 451 7.41 13.69 2.57
N LEU A 452 7.26 14.99 2.84
CA LEU A 452 6.42 15.49 3.94
C LEU A 452 5.10 16.15 3.51
N ILE A 453 4.85 16.34 2.21
CA ILE A 453 3.80 17.26 1.72
C ILE A 453 2.93 16.64 0.62
N GLY A 454 1.78 16.07 1.03
CA GLY A 454 0.76 15.48 0.14
C GLY A 454 -0.31 16.46 -0.35
N ILE A 455 -1.18 15.98 -1.26
CA ILE A 455 -2.38 16.70 -1.76
C ILE A 455 -3.49 16.70 -0.69
N GLN A 456 -3.23 17.37 0.43
CA GLN A 456 -3.95 17.21 1.68
C GLN A 456 -4.00 18.53 2.46
N ASP A 457 -5.13 18.80 3.09
CA ASP A 457 -5.28 19.97 3.95
C ASP A 457 -4.67 19.76 5.34
N TRP A 458 -4.71 20.77 6.19
CA TRP A 458 -4.13 20.72 7.53
C TRP A 458 -4.78 19.64 8.43
N ALA A 459 -6.10 19.43 8.32
CA ALA A 459 -6.81 18.41 9.10
C ALA A 459 -6.51 16.98 8.61
N ASP A 460 -6.34 16.77 7.29
CA ASP A 460 -5.81 15.52 6.75
C ASP A 460 -4.43 15.23 7.37
N ARG A 461 -3.51 16.21 7.36
CA ARG A 461 -2.16 16.07 7.92
C ARG A 461 -2.16 15.82 9.43
N MET A 462 -3.08 16.41 10.19
CA MET A 462 -3.24 16.11 11.61
C MET A 462 -3.70 14.64 11.80
N SER A 463 -4.63 14.19 10.95
CA SER A 463 -5.20 12.84 10.97
C SER A 463 -4.20 11.75 10.63
N TYR A 464 -3.49 11.82 9.49
CA TYR A 464 -2.51 10.78 9.13
C TYR A 464 -1.14 11.08 9.75
N LEU A 465 -0.47 12.17 9.38
CA LEU A 465 0.97 12.35 9.66
C LEU A 465 1.24 12.48 11.16
N HIS A 466 0.59 13.43 11.83
CA HIS A 466 0.88 13.72 13.23
C HIS A 466 0.41 12.58 14.14
N SER A 467 -0.80 12.04 13.91
CA SER A 467 -1.31 10.92 14.70
C SER A 467 -0.51 9.63 14.47
N THR A 468 -0.09 9.32 13.23
CA THR A 468 0.78 8.15 12.99
C THR A 468 2.10 8.28 13.72
N ILE A 469 2.74 9.46 13.73
CA ILE A 469 3.98 9.70 14.47
C ILE A 469 3.76 9.58 15.98
N ILE A 470 2.70 10.19 16.51
CA ILE A 470 2.39 10.17 17.96
C ILE A 470 2.08 8.75 18.44
N PHE A 471 1.23 8.00 17.74
CA PHE A 471 0.90 6.62 18.11
C PHE A 471 2.09 5.67 17.91
N LEU A 472 2.95 5.88 16.90
CA LEU A 472 4.18 5.10 16.71
C LEU A 472 5.17 5.33 17.85
N LEU A 473 5.37 6.57 18.28
CA LEU A 473 6.20 6.89 19.45
C LEU A 473 5.64 6.27 20.74
N CYS A 474 4.32 6.37 20.94
CA CYS A 474 3.63 5.72 22.06
C CYS A 474 3.82 4.19 22.02
N THR A 475 3.63 3.55 20.87
CA THR A 475 3.86 2.12 20.65
C THR A 475 5.29 1.72 21.02
N ALA A 476 6.30 2.49 20.59
CA ALA A 476 7.70 2.22 20.88
C ALA A 476 8.03 2.35 22.37
N ILE A 477 7.53 3.41 23.03
CA ILE A 477 7.73 3.66 24.47
C ILE A 477 7.11 2.54 25.31
N VAL A 478 5.86 2.15 25.03
CA VAL A 478 5.22 1.05 25.76
C VAL A 478 5.93 -0.27 25.46
N SER A 479 6.24 -0.59 24.20
CA SER A 479 6.96 -1.82 23.82
C SER A 479 8.28 -1.99 24.58
N ALA A 480 9.04 -0.91 24.75
CA ALA A 480 10.28 -0.92 25.54
C ALA A 480 10.02 -1.23 27.03
N LYS A 481 9.00 -0.61 27.64
CA LYS A 481 8.61 -0.88 29.03
C LYS A 481 8.00 -2.27 29.25
N THR A 482 7.33 -2.82 28.24
CA THR A 482 6.64 -4.12 28.27
C THR A 482 7.58 -5.31 28.08
N TYR A 483 8.56 -5.23 27.15
CA TYR A 483 9.34 -6.40 26.72
C TYR A 483 10.84 -6.35 27.05
N ILE A 484 11.41 -5.14 27.18
CA ILE A 484 12.85 -4.93 27.41
C ILE A 484 13.13 -4.64 28.89
N LEU A 485 12.35 -3.75 29.49
CA LEU A 485 12.40 -3.43 30.93
C LEU A 485 11.49 -4.35 31.74
N GLN A 486 11.64 -4.37 33.06
CA GLN A 486 10.70 -5.00 33.98
C GLN A 486 9.35 -4.26 33.95
N PRO A 487 8.21 -4.90 33.59
CA PRO A 487 6.92 -4.24 33.45
C PRO A 487 6.15 -4.08 34.78
N LEU A 488 6.30 -5.07 35.67
CA LEU A 488 5.80 -5.10 37.04
C LEU A 488 6.88 -5.63 37.99
N ALA A 489 6.64 -5.50 39.31
CA ALA A 489 7.42 -6.17 40.35
C ALA A 489 6.49 -6.62 41.48
N CYS A 490 6.64 -7.85 41.96
CA CYS A 490 5.81 -8.46 43.00
C CYS A 490 6.59 -8.70 44.29
N HIS A 491 5.88 -8.68 45.41
CA HIS A 491 6.35 -9.11 46.73
C HIS A 491 5.46 -10.24 47.26
N VAL A 492 6.08 -11.32 47.71
CA VAL A 492 5.42 -12.47 48.34
C VAL A 492 5.85 -12.51 49.82
N PRO A 493 4.91 -12.53 50.79
CA PRO A 493 5.26 -12.48 52.21
C PRO A 493 5.88 -13.79 52.73
N THR A 494 5.58 -14.91 52.07
CA THR A 494 6.04 -16.26 52.41
C THR A 494 6.67 -16.94 51.20
N VAL A 495 7.95 -16.67 50.96
CA VAL A 495 8.72 -17.32 49.89
C VAL A 495 8.95 -18.81 50.23
N PRO A 496 8.67 -19.75 49.33
CA PRO A 496 8.95 -21.17 49.55
C PRO A 496 10.45 -21.48 49.50
N SER A 497 10.87 -22.55 50.18
CA SER A 497 12.21 -23.12 50.04
C SER A 497 12.49 -23.47 48.58
N GLY A 498 13.55 -22.93 47.99
CA GLY A 498 13.92 -23.15 46.59
C GLY A 498 14.87 -22.08 46.05
N SER A 499 15.01 -22.00 44.73
CA SER A 499 15.85 -21.01 44.01
C SER A 499 15.04 -20.09 43.10
N ASP A 500 15.53 -18.86 42.91
CA ASP A 500 15.00 -17.82 41.99
C ASP A 500 13.47 -17.63 41.97
N PHE A 501 12.79 -17.87 43.11
CA PHE A 501 11.32 -17.85 43.18
C PHE A 501 10.73 -16.49 42.82
N ASP A 502 11.35 -15.39 43.23
CA ASP A 502 10.85 -14.04 42.92
C ASP A 502 10.85 -13.76 41.41
N SER A 503 11.90 -14.15 40.69
CA SER A 503 11.99 -14.02 39.22
C SER A 503 10.95 -14.88 38.50
N TYR A 504 10.76 -16.11 38.98
CA TYR A 504 9.75 -17.04 38.50
C TYR A 504 8.32 -16.49 38.74
N PHE A 505 8.03 -16.01 39.95
CA PHE A 505 6.74 -15.43 40.34
C PHE A 505 6.43 -14.15 39.53
N ASN A 506 7.38 -13.22 39.43
CA ASN A 506 7.26 -12.03 38.57
C ASN A 506 6.94 -12.40 37.11
N SER A 507 7.62 -13.41 36.58
CA SER A 507 7.40 -13.91 35.21
C SER A 507 6.02 -14.54 35.05
N TYR A 508 5.58 -15.37 36.01
CA TYR A 508 4.27 -16.00 36.02
C TYR A 508 3.15 -14.96 36.05
N CYS A 509 3.20 -14.00 36.99
CA CYS A 509 2.16 -12.97 37.16
C CYS A 509 2.08 -12.01 35.97
N TRP A 510 3.20 -11.72 35.31
CA TRP A 510 3.20 -10.96 34.07
C TRP A 510 2.39 -11.63 32.96
N ILE A 511 2.46 -12.96 32.90
CA ILE A 511 1.93 -13.83 31.83
C ILE A 511 0.50 -14.28 32.09
N HIS A 512 0.20 -14.67 33.33
CA HIS A 512 -1.09 -15.17 33.75
C HIS A 512 -2.12 -14.03 33.83
N GLY A 513 -1.69 -12.84 34.24
CA GLY A 513 -2.57 -11.73 34.60
C GLY A 513 -2.51 -11.45 36.09
N THR A 514 -3.18 -10.38 36.51
CA THR A 514 -3.28 -9.99 37.93
C THR A 514 -4.71 -9.55 38.25
N THR A 515 -5.11 -9.65 39.52
CA THR A 515 -6.49 -9.42 39.98
C THR A 515 -6.52 -8.23 40.94
N PRO A 516 -7.15 -7.09 40.59
CA PRO A 516 -7.21 -5.92 41.44
C PRO A 516 -8.31 -6.06 42.51
N ILE A 517 -7.90 -5.82 43.76
CA ILE A 517 -8.76 -5.80 44.95
C ILE A 517 -8.66 -4.39 45.52
N ARG A 518 -9.80 -3.79 45.89
CA ARG A 518 -9.83 -2.44 46.47
C ARG A 518 -9.28 -2.45 47.90
N ALA A 519 -8.78 -1.31 48.37
CA ALA A 519 -8.26 -1.17 49.74
C ALA A 519 -9.32 -1.37 50.85
N ASN A 520 -10.62 -1.41 50.51
CA ASN A 520 -11.74 -1.69 51.41
C ASN A 520 -12.35 -3.10 51.22
N GLU A 521 -11.80 -3.93 50.33
CA GLU A 521 -12.25 -5.30 50.08
C GLU A 521 -11.26 -6.29 50.72
N THR A 522 -11.78 -7.34 51.37
CA THR A 522 -10.94 -8.40 51.96
C THR A 522 -10.43 -9.35 50.87
N ILE A 523 -9.19 -9.81 51.03
CA ILE A 523 -8.61 -10.88 50.19
C ILE A 523 -9.38 -12.18 50.46
N PRO A 524 -9.86 -12.93 49.44
CA PRO A 524 -10.50 -14.23 49.66
C PRO A 524 -9.53 -15.27 50.25
N GLU A 525 -9.98 -15.99 51.29
CA GLU A 525 -9.25 -17.12 51.87
C GLU A 525 -9.56 -18.45 51.16
N ASP A 526 -10.79 -18.61 50.63
CA ASP A 526 -11.22 -19.80 49.89
C ASP A 526 -10.76 -19.80 48.42
N ASP A 527 -10.26 -20.94 47.95
CA ASP A 527 -9.85 -21.16 46.55
C ASP A 527 -10.99 -20.89 45.54
N THR A 528 -12.22 -21.28 45.86
CA THR A 528 -13.40 -21.08 45.00
C THR A 528 -13.75 -19.60 44.86
N ALA A 529 -13.80 -18.87 45.98
CA ALA A 529 -14.06 -17.45 46.00
C ALA A 529 -12.98 -16.64 45.27
N TRP A 530 -11.71 -17.10 45.31
CA TRP A 530 -10.67 -16.53 44.46
C TRP A 530 -10.93 -16.79 42.97
N VAL A 531 -11.25 -18.03 42.57
CA VAL A 531 -11.47 -18.37 41.14
C VAL A 531 -12.65 -17.58 40.55
N GLU A 532 -13.69 -17.33 41.34
CA GLU A 532 -14.81 -16.45 40.94
C GLU A 532 -14.37 -14.98 40.81
N LEU A 533 -13.65 -14.44 41.81
CA LEU A 533 -13.11 -13.07 41.77
C LEU A 533 -12.14 -12.85 40.60
N GLU A 534 -11.31 -13.84 40.30
CA GLU A 534 -10.39 -13.81 39.18
C GLU A 534 -11.14 -13.84 37.85
N LYS A 535 -12.16 -14.69 37.70
CA LYS A 535 -13.00 -14.75 36.50
C LYS A 535 -13.71 -13.43 36.18
N GLU A 536 -14.06 -12.63 37.19
CA GLU A 536 -14.64 -11.29 37.00
C GLU A 536 -13.62 -10.18 36.78
N ARG A 537 -12.45 -10.22 37.44
CA ARG A 537 -11.55 -9.06 37.57
C ARG A 537 -10.13 -9.24 37.01
N LYS A 538 -9.73 -10.41 36.52
CA LYS A 538 -8.39 -10.68 35.97
C LYS A 538 -8.03 -9.74 34.83
N ILE A 539 -7.05 -8.86 35.05
CA ILE A 539 -6.55 -7.96 34.02
C ILE A 539 -5.34 -8.56 33.28
N THR A 540 -5.48 -8.67 31.96
CA THR A 540 -4.40 -9.03 31.01
C THR A 540 -4.19 -7.96 29.93
N TYR A 541 -5.03 -6.91 29.88
CA TYR A 541 -5.01 -5.90 28.80
C TYR A 541 -3.64 -5.20 28.65
N TYR A 542 -2.86 -5.04 29.72
CA TYR A 542 -1.53 -4.44 29.68
C TYR A 542 -0.53 -5.21 28.82
N GLN A 543 -0.76 -6.52 28.58
CA GLN A 543 0.02 -7.34 27.64
C GLN A 543 -0.25 -6.94 26.18
N TRP A 544 -1.45 -6.41 25.91
CA TRP A 544 -1.97 -6.14 24.57
C TRP A 544 -1.76 -4.69 24.10
N VAL A 545 -1.60 -3.72 25.02
CA VAL A 545 -1.44 -2.29 24.71
C VAL A 545 -0.46 -2.01 23.55
N PRO A 546 0.75 -2.60 23.47
CA PRO A 546 1.67 -2.34 22.35
C PRO A 546 1.08 -2.74 20.99
N PHE A 547 0.42 -3.89 20.91
CA PHE A 547 -0.17 -4.39 19.67
C PHE A 547 -1.38 -3.56 19.25
N ILE A 548 -2.21 -3.14 20.21
CA ILE A 548 -3.34 -2.25 19.94
C ILE A 548 -2.84 -0.90 19.43
N LEU A 549 -1.92 -0.23 20.14
CA LEU A 549 -1.35 1.05 19.68
C LEU A 549 -0.69 0.94 18.29
N GLY A 550 -0.04 -0.18 17.99
CA GLY A 550 0.49 -0.49 16.66
C GLY A 550 -0.61 -0.62 15.59
N LEU A 551 -1.71 -1.31 15.90
CA LEU A 551 -2.88 -1.39 15.01
C LEU A 551 -3.53 0.00 14.81
N GLN A 552 -3.69 0.80 15.86
CA GLN A 552 -4.21 2.17 15.77
C GLN A 552 -3.32 3.05 14.87
N THR A 553 -2.00 2.92 15.00
CA THR A 553 -1.01 3.57 14.10
C THR A 553 -1.27 3.24 12.63
N ILE A 554 -1.44 1.95 12.31
CA ILE A 554 -1.73 1.49 10.94
C ILE A 554 -3.07 2.04 10.44
N MET A 555 -4.10 2.05 11.29
CA MET A 555 -5.43 2.55 10.93
C MET A 555 -5.48 4.06 10.67
N PHE A 556 -4.66 4.88 11.34
CA PHE A 556 -4.48 6.31 11.00
C PHE A 556 -3.78 6.53 9.65
N TYR A 557 -2.86 5.64 9.27
CA TYR A 557 -2.12 5.75 8.01
C TYR A 557 -2.91 5.23 6.80
N LEU A 558 -3.78 4.23 6.99
CA LEU A 558 -4.54 3.57 5.92
C LEU A 558 -5.31 4.51 4.97
N PRO A 559 -6.02 5.57 5.43
CA PRO A 559 -6.76 6.46 4.52
C PRO A 559 -5.83 7.33 3.64
N HIS A 560 -4.60 7.59 4.07
CA HIS A 560 -3.59 8.27 3.25
C HIS A 560 -3.13 7.36 2.10
N VAL A 561 -2.81 6.10 2.39
CA VAL A 561 -2.46 5.09 1.39
C VAL A 561 -3.63 4.86 0.41
N ALA A 562 -4.86 4.84 0.91
CA ALA A 562 -6.06 4.77 0.08
C ALA A 562 -6.17 5.99 -0.86
N TRP A 563 -5.97 7.22 -0.35
CA TRP A 563 -6.02 8.44 -1.15
C TRP A 563 -4.94 8.47 -2.25
N GLN A 564 -3.70 8.14 -1.92
CA GLN A 564 -2.59 8.06 -2.90
C GLN A 564 -2.88 7.04 -4.00
N ASN A 565 -3.39 5.85 -3.64
CA ASN A 565 -3.77 4.84 -4.64
C ASN A 565 -4.96 5.30 -5.50
N VAL A 566 -5.94 5.99 -4.91
CA VAL A 566 -7.13 6.52 -5.57
C VAL A 566 -6.80 7.65 -6.56
N THR A 567 -5.89 8.56 -6.20
CA THR A 567 -5.43 9.62 -7.12
C THR A 567 -4.59 9.02 -8.24
N PHE A 568 -3.52 8.29 -7.91
CA PHE A 568 -2.56 7.75 -8.87
C PHE A 568 -3.23 6.84 -9.93
N ASN A 569 -3.96 5.81 -9.51
CA ASN A 569 -4.59 4.83 -10.41
C ASN A 569 -5.74 5.40 -11.27
N ARG A 570 -6.17 6.66 -11.05
CA ARG A 570 -7.35 7.22 -11.73
C ARG A 570 -7.12 8.52 -12.49
N LEU A 571 -6.30 9.42 -11.94
CA LEU A 571 -5.83 10.64 -12.60
C LEU A 571 -4.68 10.34 -13.57
N GLY A 572 -3.90 9.28 -13.32
CA GLY A 572 -2.77 8.94 -14.18
C GLY A 572 -1.64 9.98 -14.14
N ALA A 573 -1.59 10.79 -13.10
CA ALA A 573 -0.47 11.65 -12.77
C ALA A 573 -0.36 11.66 -11.26
N ASP A 574 0.86 11.67 -10.73
CA ASP A 574 1.03 12.07 -9.34
C ASP A 574 0.77 13.57 -9.22
N LEU A 575 -0.41 13.90 -8.71
CA LEU A 575 -0.81 15.27 -8.41
C LEU A 575 0.02 15.84 -7.24
N THR A 576 0.69 15.00 -6.45
CA THR A 576 1.65 15.42 -5.42
C THR A 576 2.89 16.03 -6.06
N ALA A 577 3.52 15.34 -7.02
CA ALA A 577 4.62 15.88 -7.83
C ALA A 577 4.24 17.16 -8.60
N ILE A 578 2.97 17.38 -8.96
CA ILE A 578 2.49 18.65 -9.53
C ILE A 578 2.47 19.75 -8.46
N VAL A 579 1.95 19.46 -7.27
CA VAL A 579 1.91 20.40 -6.13
C VAL A 579 3.31 20.73 -5.61
N VAL A 580 4.18 19.73 -5.41
CA VAL A 580 5.58 19.91 -4.98
C VAL A 580 6.33 20.79 -5.97
N LYS A 581 6.17 20.59 -7.29
CA LYS A 581 6.79 21.47 -8.31
C LYS A 581 6.29 22.91 -8.26
N ALA A 582 5.05 23.15 -7.86
CA ALA A 582 4.53 24.50 -7.63
C ALA A 582 5.09 25.12 -6.34
N MET A 583 5.32 24.32 -5.29
CA MET A 583 5.99 24.77 -4.07
C MET A 583 7.49 25.03 -4.28
N ASP A 584 8.17 24.25 -5.13
CA ASP A 584 9.57 24.50 -5.48
C ASP A 584 9.72 25.75 -6.37
N ALA A 585 8.71 26.07 -7.19
CA ALA A 585 8.64 27.35 -7.89
C ALA A 585 8.52 28.54 -6.91
N LEU A 586 7.81 28.38 -5.78
CA LEU A 586 7.76 29.39 -4.71
C LEU A 586 9.13 29.59 -4.02
N LYS A 587 9.92 28.53 -3.87
CA LYS A 587 11.28 28.57 -3.27
C LYS A 587 12.37 29.08 -4.22
N THR A 588 12.10 29.18 -5.52
CA THR A 588 13.12 29.45 -6.54
C THR A 588 13.38 30.94 -6.71
N SER A 589 14.59 31.40 -6.33
CA SER A 589 14.99 32.81 -6.35
C SER A 589 15.16 33.42 -7.75
N SER A 590 15.25 32.60 -8.81
CA SER A 590 15.47 33.09 -10.19
C SER A 590 14.16 33.18 -10.98
N PRO A 591 13.78 34.36 -11.51
CA PRO A 591 12.44 34.59 -12.07
C PRO A 591 12.16 33.74 -13.32
N GLU A 592 13.11 33.63 -14.25
CA GLU A 592 12.96 32.80 -15.44
C GLU A 592 12.67 31.33 -15.12
N ASN A 593 13.35 30.78 -14.11
CA ASN A 593 13.18 29.38 -13.74
C ASN A 593 11.83 29.16 -13.05
N ARG A 594 11.38 30.13 -12.22
CA ARG A 594 10.01 30.14 -11.69
C ARG A 594 8.98 30.11 -12.82
N GLU A 595 9.10 30.99 -13.81
CA GLU A 595 8.15 31.02 -14.95
C GLU A 595 8.16 29.71 -15.74
N LYS A 596 9.33 29.15 -16.04
CA LYS A 596 9.48 27.83 -16.70
C LYS A 596 8.84 26.70 -15.89
N MET A 597 8.94 26.72 -14.55
CA MET A 597 8.31 25.74 -13.66
C MET A 597 6.78 25.92 -13.59
N VAL A 598 6.30 27.15 -13.46
CA VAL A 598 4.86 27.49 -13.43
C VAL A 598 4.18 27.14 -14.76
N ALA A 599 4.85 27.39 -15.89
CA ALA A 599 4.38 26.96 -17.21
C ALA A 599 4.28 25.43 -17.33
N ASN A 600 5.27 24.69 -16.81
CA ASN A 600 5.26 23.22 -16.77
C ASN A 600 4.10 22.69 -15.90
N VAL A 601 3.82 23.30 -14.74
CA VAL A 601 2.67 22.99 -13.89
C VAL A 601 1.34 23.25 -14.61
N ALA A 602 1.17 24.44 -15.21
CA ALA A 602 -0.04 24.79 -15.95
C ALA A 602 -0.26 23.86 -17.17
N LYS A 603 0.81 23.51 -17.90
CA LYS A 603 0.76 22.59 -19.05
C LYS A 603 0.36 21.16 -18.67
N ARG A 604 0.86 20.66 -17.53
CA ARG A 604 0.44 19.36 -16.98
C ARG A 604 -1.04 19.36 -16.58
N LEU A 605 -1.51 20.46 -16.00
CA LEU A 605 -2.90 20.61 -15.58
C LEU A 605 -3.85 20.76 -16.79
N GLU A 606 -3.48 21.47 -17.85
CA GLU A 606 -4.19 21.48 -19.14
C GLU A 606 -4.42 20.05 -19.66
N LEU A 607 -3.36 19.24 -19.76
CA LEU A 607 -3.40 17.87 -20.26
C LEU A 607 -4.28 16.96 -19.38
N LEU A 608 -4.17 17.08 -18.06
CA LEU A 608 -4.97 16.29 -17.11
C LEU A 608 -6.48 16.63 -17.20
N LEU A 609 -6.82 17.92 -17.33
CA LEU A 609 -8.21 18.36 -17.48
C LEU A 609 -8.80 17.88 -18.83
N PHE A 610 -8.01 17.95 -19.91
CA PHE A 610 -8.41 17.45 -21.22
C PHE A 610 -8.61 15.92 -21.22
N ALA A 611 -7.74 15.16 -20.55
CA ALA A 611 -7.84 13.70 -20.40
C ALA A 611 -9.18 13.24 -19.78
N HIS A 612 -9.79 14.09 -18.96
CA HIS A 612 -11.01 13.81 -18.21
C HIS A 612 -12.29 14.40 -18.85
N ARG A 613 -12.22 14.91 -20.08
CA ARG A 613 -13.39 15.34 -20.87
C ARG A 613 -14.30 14.14 -21.23
N ASP A 614 -15.62 14.33 -21.19
CA ASP A 614 -16.54 13.37 -21.85
C ASP A 614 -16.73 13.74 -23.31
N ILE A 615 -16.73 12.71 -24.14
CA ILE A 615 -16.78 12.78 -25.61
C ILE A 615 -18.06 12.08 -26.11
N ARG A 616 -18.81 11.41 -25.23
CA ARG A 616 -20.03 10.65 -25.59
C ARG A 616 -21.20 11.56 -25.93
N ARG A 617 -21.84 11.27 -27.06
CA ARG A 617 -23.12 11.85 -27.51
C ARG A 617 -24.25 10.82 -27.37
N GLY A 618 -25.47 11.20 -27.76
CA GLY A 618 -26.67 10.34 -27.69
C GLY A 618 -27.62 10.66 -26.52
N LYS A 619 -28.87 10.15 -26.63
CA LYS A 619 -29.98 10.49 -25.72
C LYS A 619 -29.67 10.19 -24.24
N ARG A 620 -29.12 9.00 -23.93
CA ARG A 620 -28.65 8.60 -22.59
C ARG A 620 -27.60 9.57 -22.01
N ALA A 621 -26.67 10.06 -22.83
CA ALA A 621 -25.65 11.03 -22.41
C ALA A 621 -26.21 12.44 -22.20
N ALA A 622 -27.21 12.86 -22.97
CA ALA A 622 -27.93 14.12 -22.74
C ALA A 622 -28.73 14.09 -21.42
N ILE A 623 -29.46 13.00 -21.15
CA ILE A 623 -30.19 12.79 -19.89
C ILE A 623 -29.23 12.81 -18.71
N LYS A 624 -28.10 12.10 -18.80
CA LYS A 624 -27.07 12.11 -17.73
C LYS A 624 -26.47 13.50 -17.52
N ARG A 625 -26.24 14.30 -18.57
CA ARG A 625 -25.81 15.70 -18.44
C ARG A 625 -26.83 16.58 -17.71
N ARG A 626 -28.14 16.43 -17.98
CA ARG A 626 -29.21 17.14 -17.25
C ARG A 626 -29.25 16.74 -15.77
N LEU A 627 -29.20 15.44 -15.46
CA LEU A 627 -29.16 14.95 -14.08
C LEU A 627 -27.94 15.49 -13.30
N HIS A 628 -26.74 15.47 -13.88
CA HIS A 628 -25.54 16.06 -13.25
C HIS A 628 -25.62 17.59 -13.08
N ALA A 629 -26.40 18.31 -13.91
CA ALA A 629 -26.59 19.75 -13.73
C ALA A 629 -27.43 20.09 -12.48
N ILE A 630 -28.20 19.12 -11.97
CA ILE A 630 -29.05 19.23 -10.78
C ILE A 630 -28.31 18.64 -9.56
N CYS A 631 -27.97 17.35 -9.57
CA CYS A 631 -27.39 16.62 -8.43
C CYS A 631 -25.92 16.20 -8.65
N GLY A 632 -25.11 17.06 -9.26
CA GLY A 632 -23.78 16.72 -9.78
C GLY A 632 -22.71 16.26 -8.78
N ILE A 633 -22.90 16.45 -7.47
CA ILE A 633 -21.98 15.99 -6.41
C ILE A 633 -22.29 14.54 -6.00
N PHE A 634 -23.57 14.17 -5.92
CA PHE A 634 -24.01 12.82 -5.57
C PHE A 634 -24.01 11.86 -6.78
N LEU A 635 -24.16 12.41 -7.98
CA LEU A 635 -24.05 11.64 -9.22
C LEU A 635 -22.58 11.47 -9.62
N VAL A 636 -22.04 10.28 -9.40
CA VAL A 636 -20.63 9.95 -9.69
C VAL A 636 -20.42 9.66 -11.17
N SER A 637 -19.50 10.37 -11.84
CA SER A 637 -19.08 10.01 -13.21
C SER A 637 -17.68 10.49 -13.60
N LYS A 638 -16.79 9.53 -13.95
CA LYS A 638 -15.37 9.76 -14.28
C LYS A 638 -15.11 10.88 -15.30
N ARG A 639 -15.96 11.02 -16.32
CA ARG A 639 -15.76 11.99 -17.43
C ARG A 639 -16.56 13.29 -17.31
N MET A 640 -17.42 13.40 -16.28
CA MET A 640 -18.11 14.65 -15.96
C MET A 640 -17.24 15.61 -15.13
N GLY A 641 -16.05 15.17 -14.70
CA GLY A 641 -15.13 15.98 -13.89
C GLY A 641 -15.68 16.27 -12.50
N THR A 642 -16.28 15.27 -11.84
CA THR A 642 -16.81 15.30 -10.46
C THR A 642 -16.29 14.14 -9.60
N TRP A 643 -15.40 13.30 -10.15
CA TRP A 643 -15.02 12.04 -9.51
C TRP A 643 -13.92 12.22 -8.46
N THR A 644 -12.94 13.10 -8.68
CA THR A 644 -11.90 13.34 -7.67
C THR A 644 -12.48 14.03 -6.46
N VAL A 645 -13.43 14.95 -6.67
CA VAL A 645 -14.22 15.60 -5.62
C VAL A 645 -14.97 14.58 -4.77
N PHE A 646 -15.73 13.67 -5.40
CA PHE A 646 -16.45 12.61 -4.69
C PHE A 646 -15.50 11.71 -3.90
N SER A 647 -14.42 11.23 -4.53
CA SER A 647 -13.44 10.36 -3.88
C SER A 647 -12.70 11.05 -2.72
N TYR A 648 -12.40 12.34 -2.82
CA TYR A 648 -11.81 13.10 -1.71
C TYR A 648 -12.78 13.25 -0.53
N LEU A 649 -14.06 13.51 -0.80
CA LEU A 649 -15.09 13.54 0.24
C LEU A 649 -15.28 12.17 0.91
N CYS A 650 -15.20 11.06 0.16
CA CYS A 650 -15.19 9.72 0.75
C CYS A 650 -13.94 9.47 1.62
N ILE A 651 -12.77 9.96 1.24
CA ILE A 651 -11.55 9.89 2.08
C ILE A 651 -11.69 10.75 3.33
N LYS A 652 -12.29 11.95 3.25
CA LYS A 652 -12.60 12.79 4.42
C LYS A 652 -13.56 12.10 5.40
N ILE A 653 -14.58 11.44 4.89
CA ILE A 653 -15.48 10.60 5.70
C ILE A 653 -14.70 9.43 6.32
N LEU A 654 -13.83 8.76 5.56
CA LEU A 654 -13.00 7.66 6.07
C LEU A 654 -12.04 8.10 7.20
N TYR A 655 -11.44 9.30 7.11
CA TYR A 655 -10.66 9.87 8.22
C TYR A 655 -11.51 10.11 9.47
N LEU A 656 -12.70 10.70 9.31
CA LEU A 656 -13.62 10.98 10.42
C LEU A 656 -14.14 9.69 11.07
N THR A 657 -14.59 8.72 10.28
CA THR A 657 -15.03 7.40 10.74
C THR A 657 -13.89 6.65 11.41
N ASN A 658 -12.65 6.74 10.91
CA ASN A 658 -11.49 6.18 11.61
C ASN A 658 -11.28 6.85 12.96
N ALA A 659 -11.21 8.19 13.03
CA ALA A 659 -10.96 8.91 14.29
C ALA A 659 -12.02 8.59 15.37
N ILE A 660 -13.30 8.53 15.00
CA ILE A 660 -14.39 8.10 15.89
C ILE A 660 -14.23 6.62 16.28
N GLY A 661 -13.89 5.76 15.32
CA GLY A 661 -13.58 4.35 15.58
C GLY A 661 -12.42 4.12 16.54
N GLN A 662 -11.40 5.00 16.53
CA GLN A 662 -10.29 4.95 17.49
C GLN A 662 -10.72 5.32 18.91
N LEU A 663 -11.60 6.32 19.08
CA LEU A 663 -12.18 6.67 20.39
C LEU A 663 -13.06 5.54 20.93
N TYR A 664 -13.85 4.90 20.07
CA TYR A 664 -14.63 3.71 20.42
C TYR A 664 -13.73 2.53 20.81
N LEU A 665 -12.67 2.26 20.04
CA LEU A 665 -11.72 1.19 20.32
C LEU A 665 -11.02 1.40 21.67
N MET A 666 -10.65 2.64 22.02
CA MET A 666 -10.11 2.97 23.35
C MET A 666 -11.12 2.70 24.46
N LYS A 667 -12.39 3.15 24.33
CA LYS A 667 -13.46 2.86 25.30
C LYS A 667 -13.59 1.35 25.54
N HIS A 668 -13.77 0.60 24.44
CA HIS A 668 -14.05 -0.84 24.51
C HIS A 668 -12.86 -1.64 25.07
N PHE A 669 -11.64 -1.30 24.66
CA PHE A 669 -10.42 -1.94 25.16
C PHE A 669 -10.15 -1.70 26.65
N LEU A 670 -10.66 -0.60 27.22
CA LEU A 670 -10.54 -0.27 28.64
C LEU A 670 -11.71 -0.83 29.49
N GLY A 671 -12.64 -1.59 28.90
CA GLY A 671 -13.74 -2.23 29.64
C GLY A 671 -14.70 -1.24 30.30
N TYR A 672 -14.84 -0.03 29.76
CA TYR A 672 -15.77 0.97 30.29
C TYR A 672 -17.14 0.81 29.63
N ASP A 673 -18.21 0.68 30.42
CA ASP A 673 -19.55 0.36 29.88
C ASP A 673 -20.30 1.59 29.34
N GLU A 674 -20.21 2.75 30.01
CA GLU A 674 -21.01 3.95 29.65
C GLU A 674 -20.67 4.54 28.27
N ASP A 675 -21.54 5.40 27.76
CA ASP A 675 -21.38 6.08 26.48
C ASP A 675 -20.02 6.78 26.32
N MET A 676 -19.55 6.90 25.08
CA MET A 676 -18.26 7.49 24.71
C MET A 676 -18.09 8.94 25.24
N VAL A 677 -19.19 9.65 25.45
CA VAL A 677 -19.22 11.00 26.05
C VAL A 677 -19.10 10.94 27.57
N GLY A 678 -19.75 9.97 28.23
CA GLY A 678 -19.62 9.73 29.68
C GLY A 678 -18.18 9.38 30.05
N PHE A 679 -17.58 8.41 29.35
CA PHE A 679 -16.15 8.09 29.47
C PHE A 679 -15.25 9.32 29.34
N GLY A 680 -15.50 10.18 28.34
CA GLY A 680 -14.74 11.41 28.12
C GLY A 680 -14.91 12.46 29.22
N LEU A 681 -16.12 12.60 29.78
CA LEU A 681 -16.41 13.49 30.90
C LEU A 681 -15.75 12.98 32.19
N THR A 682 -15.82 11.69 32.48
CA THR A 682 -15.09 11.07 33.60
C THR A 682 -13.59 11.27 33.47
N LEU A 683 -13.02 11.06 32.28
CA LEU A 683 -11.59 11.27 32.00
C LEU A 683 -11.16 12.73 32.26
N ALA A 684 -11.97 13.70 31.83
CA ALA A 684 -11.74 15.12 32.08
C ALA A 684 -11.91 15.50 33.57
N ASN A 685 -12.95 15.00 34.23
CA ASN A 685 -13.23 15.28 35.63
C ASN A 685 -12.15 14.68 36.56
N SER A 686 -11.65 13.47 36.28
CA SER A 686 -10.54 12.86 37.04
C SER A 686 -9.21 13.58 36.84
N LEU A 687 -8.99 14.24 35.70
CA LEU A 687 -7.85 15.13 35.49
C LEU A 687 -7.97 16.44 36.28
N VAL A 688 -9.13 17.09 36.25
CA VAL A 688 -9.36 18.40 36.88
C VAL A 688 -9.47 18.31 38.40
N SER A 689 -10.12 17.26 38.91
CA SER A 689 -10.30 17.04 40.36
C SER A 689 -9.04 16.52 41.06
N GLY A 690 -8.06 16.01 40.30
CA GLY A 690 -6.85 15.37 40.85
C GLY A 690 -7.12 14.08 41.63
N VAL A 691 -8.34 13.53 41.57
CA VAL A 691 -8.70 12.28 42.24
C VAL A 691 -7.75 11.18 41.81
N LYS A 692 -7.13 10.53 42.79
CA LYS A 692 -6.16 9.47 42.54
C LYS A 692 -6.87 8.25 41.98
N TRP A 693 -6.29 7.66 40.94
CA TRP A 693 -6.71 6.39 40.35
C TRP A 693 -6.44 5.15 41.25
N GLU A 694 -6.22 5.36 42.56
CA GLU A 694 -5.96 4.30 43.55
C GLU A 694 -7.23 3.45 43.84
N GLU A 695 -8.43 4.00 43.63
CA GLU A 695 -9.72 3.29 43.74
C GLU A 695 -10.21 2.72 42.38
N SER A 696 -9.49 3.00 41.28
CA SER A 696 -9.93 2.68 39.93
C SER A 696 -9.48 1.29 39.49
N LEU A 697 -10.45 0.38 39.35
CA LEU A 697 -10.22 -0.98 38.83
C LEU A 697 -9.78 -1.00 37.35
N TYR A 698 -9.87 0.12 36.62
CA TYR A 698 -9.47 0.23 35.20
C TYR A 698 -7.97 0.42 34.99
N PHE A 699 -7.27 1.12 35.89
CA PHE A 699 -5.81 1.33 35.84
C PHE A 699 -5.15 1.04 37.20
N PRO A 700 -5.32 -0.17 37.76
CA PRO A 700 -4.79 -0.50 39.07
C PRO A 700 -3.26 -0.46 39.03
N ARG A 701 -2.67 0.27 39.99
CA ARG A 701 -1.22 0.36 40.21
C ARG A 701 -0.70 -0.74 41.13
N VAL A 702 -1.60 -1.32 41.91
CA VAL A 702 -1.40 -2.53 42.74
C VAL A 702 -2.48 -3.52 42.34
N ALA A 703 -2.10 -4.77 42.13
CA ALA A 703 -3.02 -5.89 42.02
C ALA A 703 -2.38 -7.14 42.64
N PHE A 704 -3.20 -8.14 42.95
CA PHE A 704 -2.73 -9.38 43.53
C PHE A 704 -2.52 -10.44 42.46
N CYS A 705 -1.62 -11.38 42.73
CA CYS A 705 -1.34 -12.53 41.90
C CYS A 705 -1.29 -13.77 42.79
N SER A 706 -1.84 -14.89 42.31
CA SER A 706 -1.78 -16.17 43.00
C SER A 706 -1.26 -17.25 42.07
N ILE A 707 -0.43 -18.16 42.58
CA ILE A 707 0.12 -19.30 41.86
C ILE A 707 -0.12 -20.61 42.62
N THR A 708 -0.50 -21.66 41.89
CA THR A 708 -0.59 -23.04 42.36
C THR A 708 0.73 -23.77 42.05
N ILE A 709 1.56 -24.01 43.06
CA ILE A 709 2.81 -24.76 42.88
C ILE A 709 2.52 -26.25 43.00
N ARG A 710 3.04 -27.04 42.04
CA ARG A 710 2.79 -28.47 41.93
C ARG A 710 4.10 -29.26 42.06
N HIS A 711 4.16 -30.20 43.01
CA HIS A 711 5.34 -30.99 43.35
C HIS A 711 5.00 -32.48 43.46
N LEU A 712 6.00 -33.35 43.28
CA LEU A 712 5.83 -34.79 43.49
C LEU A 712 5.66 -35.08 44.99
N GLY A 713 4.69 -35.92 45.33
CA GLY A 713 4.45 -36.40 46.71
C GLY A 713 3.98 -35.35 47.73
N GLN A 714 3.71 -34.10 47.35
CA GLN A 714 3.24 -33.04 48.26
C GLN A 714 1.86 -32.51 47.88
N LYS A 715 1.13 -31.94 48.85
CA LYS A 715 -0.08 -31.16 48.57
C LYS A 715 0.28 -29.93 47.72
N THR A 716 -0.60 -29.56 46.81
CA THR A 716 -0.49 -28.33 46.02
C THR A 716 -0.64 -27.12 46.93
N ASN A 717 0.40 -26.30 47.00
CA ASN A 717 0.41 -25.11 47.84
C ASN A 717 0.15 -23.86 46.98
N ARG A 718 -0.79 -23.02 47.43
CA ARG A 718 -1.09 -21.72 46.82
C ARG A 718 -0.21 -20.64 47.46
N TYR A 719 0.42 -19.80 46.64
CA TYR A 719 1.17 -18.63 47.10
C TYR A 719 0.55 -17.38 46.49
N MET A 720 0.35 -16.34 47.30
CA MET A 720 -0.20 -15.06 46.86
C MET A 720 0.84 -13.95 47.08
N GLY A 721 0.94 -13.04 46.11
CA GLY A 721 1.84 -11.89 46.14
C GLY A 721 1.14 -10.62 45.68
N MET A 722 1.59 -9.49 46.23
CA MET A 722 1.15 -8.15 45.86
C MET A 722 2.08 -7.60 44.78
N CYS A 723 1.52 -7.20 43.63
CA CYS A 723 2.29 -6.78 42.46
C CYS A 723 2.06 -5.30 42.12
N ALA A 724 3.16 -4.54 42.01
CA ALA A 724 3.17 -3.16 41.58
C ALA A 724 3.27 -3.06 40.05
N LEU A 725 2.20 -2.57 39.41
CA LEU A 725 2.07 -2.44 37.95
C LEU A 725 2.59 -1.09 37.47
N ALA A 726 3.91 -0.93 37.44
CA ALA A 726 4.56 0.26 36.89
C ALA A 726 4.17 0.55 35.42
N ILE A 727 3.82 -0.49 34.65
CA ILE A 727 3.25 -0.37 33.30
C ILE A 727 1.89 0.35 33.28
N ASN A 728 1.01 0.14 34.27
CA ASN A 728 -0.32 0.74 34.27
C ASN A 728 -0.31 2.24 34.53
N MET A 729 0.64 2.74 35.33
CA MET A 729 0.86 4.18 35.51
C MET A 729 1.26 4.87 34.18
N LEU A 730 2.04 4.19 33.33
CA LEU A 730 2.38 4.69 31.98
C LEU A 730 1.15 4.64 31.06
N ASN A 731 0.41 3.52 31.06
CA ASN A 731 -0.79 3.34 30.26
C ASN A 731 -1.85 4.41 30.60
N GLU A 732 -2.11 4.66 31.89
CA GLU A 732 -3.05 5.68 32.40
C GLU A 732 -2.80 7.04 31.71
N LYS A 733 -1.58 7.56 31.80
CA LYS A 733 -1.24 8.89 31.24
C LYS A 733 -1.22 8.90 29.71
N LEU A 734 -0.84 7.79 29.08
CA LEU A 734 -0.77 7.64 27.64
C LEU A 734 -2.17 7.58 27.00
N TYR A 735 -3.08 6.75 27.52
CA TYR A 735 -4.46 6.69 27.03
C TYR A 735 -5.21 8.00 27.27
N VAL A 736 -5.00 8.66 28.41
CA VAL A 736 -5.51 10.01 28.68
C VAL A 736 -5.10 10.96 27.55
N PHE A 737 -3.80 11.09 27.27
CA PHE A 737 -3.29 11.99 26.24
C PHE A 737 -3.80 11.65 24.83
N LEU A 738 -3.75 10.37 24.44
CA LEU A 738 -4.18 9.92 23.11
C LEU A 738 -5.69 10.09 22.88
N TRP A 739 -6.52 10.00 23.92
CA TRP A 739 -7.96 10.25 23.80
C TRP A 739 -8.25 11.71 23.46
N PHE A 740 -7.70 12.68 24.22
CA PHE A 740 -7.88 14.11 23.92
C PHE A 740 -7.28 14.51 22.57
N TRP A 741 -6.13 13.95 22.20
CA TRP A 741 -5.55 14.15 20.87
C TRP A 741 -6.50 13.64 19.76
N THR A 742 -7.01 12.42 19.90
CA THR A 742 -7.89 11.79 18.91
C THR A 742 -9.24 12.54 18.80
N LEU A 743 -9.76 13.06 19.90
CA LEU A 743 -10.95 13.93 19.90
C LEU A 743 -10.69 15.23 19.11
N ALA A 744 -9.54 15.89 19.31
CA ALA A 744 -9.16 17.07 18.55
C ALA A 744 -9.01 16.77 17.05
N VAL A 745 -8.45 15.61 16.69
CA VAL A 745 -8.38 15.11 15.29
C VAL A 745 -9.79 14.90 14.70
N ALA A 746 -10.71 14.28 15.45
CA ALA A 746 -12.08 14.05 14.99
C ALA A 746 -12.83 15.38 14.75
N ILE A 747 -12.75 16.32 15.69
CA ILE A 747 -13.40 17.64 15.59
C ILE A 747 -12.85 18.44 14.40
N THR A 748 -11.52 18.56 14.27
CA THR A 748 -10.88 19.31 13.17
C THR A 748 -11.17 18.68 11.81
N THR A 749 -11.26 17.35 11.72
CA THR A 749 -11.64 16.62 10.50
C THR A 749 -13.10 16.85 10.14
N GLY A 750 -14.03 16.81 11.11
CA GLY A 750 -15.45 17.13 10.89
C GLY A 750 -15.65 18.56 10.38
N VAL A 751 -15.00 19.55 11.02
CA VAL A 751 -15.01 20.95 10.59
C VAL A 751 -14.41 21.14 9.20
N SER A 752 -13.34 20.40 8.86
CA SER A 752 -12.75 20.38 7.51
C SER A 752 -13.71 19.78 6.47
N LEU A 753 -14.34 18.63 6.74
CA LEU A 753 -15.31 17.99 5.84
C LEU A 753 -16.48 18.92 5.50
N ILE A 754 -17.06 19.57 6.51
CA ILE A 754 -18.14 20.57 6.33
C ILE A 754 -17.63 21.75 5.49
N ASN A 755 -16.43 22.27 5.80
CA ASN A 755 -15.81 23.36 5.04
C ASN A 755 -15.61 23.01 3.57
N TRP A 756 -15.15 21.81 3.26
CA TRP A 756 -14.95 21.33 1.89
C TRP A 756 -16.27 21.14 1.16
N PHE A 757 -17.26 20.50 1.80
CA PHE A 757 -18.60 20.36 1.24
C PHE A 757 -19.20 21.72 0.86
N LEU A 758 -19.10 22.73 1.73
CA LEU A 758 -19.58 24.09 1.45
C LEU A 758 -18.74 24.83 0.39
N ARG A 759 -17.44 24.56 0.24
CA ARG A 759 -16.60 25.11 -0.85
C ARG A 759 -16.94 24.51 -2.21
N LEU A 760 -17.40 23.26 -2.24
CA LEU A 760 -17.65 22.48 -3.45
C LEU A 760 -19.14 22.48 -3.87
N ALA A 761 -20.09 22.61 -2.94
CA ALA A 761 -21.52 22.73 -3.27
C ALA A 761 -21.91 24.10 -3.85
N ILE A 762 -21.33 25.19 -3.32
CA ILE A 762 -21.80 26.55 -3.62
C ILE A 762 -21.07 27.12 -4.87
N ARG A 763 -21.67 26.96 -6.06
CA ARG A 763 -21.13 27.50 -7.34
C ARG A 763 -20.72 28.97 -7.25
N ARG A 764 -21.55 29.84 -6.63
CA ARG A 764 -21.24 31.27 -6.43
C ARG A 764 -19.88 31.50 -5.74
N ARG A 765 -19.50 30.63 -4.80
CA ARG A 765 -18.22 30.70 -4.07
C ARG A 765 -17.04 30.31 -4.97
N GLN A 766 -17.22 29.33 -5.85
CA GLN A 766 -16.21 28.89 -6.83
C GLN A 766 -15.90 30.00 -7.83
N THR A 767 -16.94 30.56 -8.47
CA THR A 767 -16.81 31.66 -9.43
C THR A 767 -16.17 32.89 -8.76
N SER A 768 -16.57 33.22 -7.52
CA SER A 768 -15.96 34.33 -6.77
C SER A 768 -14.48 34.13 -6.45
N VAL A 769 -14.04 32.90 -6.15
CA VAL A 769 -12.63 32.60 -5.87
C VAL A 769 -11.79 32.71 -7.13
N ILE A 770 -12.21 32.10 -8.24
CA ILE A 770 -11.44 32.12 -9.50
C ILE A 770 -11.41 33.53 -10.11
N ARG A 771 -12.52 34.28 -10.04
CA ARG A 771 -12.59 35.70 -10.44
C ARG A 771 -11.68 36.60 -9.60
N ARG A 772 -11.34 36.23 -8.35
CA ARG A 772 -10.35 36.97 -7.54
C ARG A 772 -8.94 36.79 -8.10
N TYR A 773 -8.55 35.58 -8.48
CA TYR A 773 -7.23 35.33 -9.08
C TYR A 773 -7.07 35.95 -10.47
N LEU A 774 -8.10 35.87 -11.32
CA LEU A 774 -8.06 36.48 -12.65
C LEU A 774 -7.95 38.01 -12.62
N LYS A 775 -8.37 38.66 -11.52
CA LYS A 775 -8.24 40.10 -11.31
C LYS A 775 -6.86 40.57 -10.81
N LEU A 776 -5.99 39.67 -10.36
CA LEU A 776 -4.71 40.07 -9.73
C LEU A 776 -3.66 40.60 -10.71
N LYS A 777 -3.79 40.34 -12.01
CA LYS A 777 -3.00 40.99 -13.06
C LYS A 777 -3.76 40.94 -14.40
N PRO A 778 -4.29 42.07 -14.90
CA PRO A 778 -4.92 42.12 -16.21
C PRO A 778 -3.98 41.63 -17.32
N LEU A 779 -4.55 41.02 -18.36
CA LEU A 779 -3.82 40.77 -19.60
C LEU A 779 -3.61 42.11 -20.32
N MET A 780 -2.36 42.62 -20.31
CA MET A 780 -1.93 43.54 -21.34
C MET A 780 -1.73 42.75 -22.63
N LEU A 781 -2.83 42.48 -23.32
CA LEU A 781 -2.82 42.22 -24.75
C LEU A 781 -2.57 43.59 -25.40
N GLU A 782 -1.45 43.75 -26.11
CA GLU A 782 -1.32 44.88 -27.02
C GLU A 782 -2.30 44.67 -28.18
N PRO A 783 -3.24 45.60 -28.43
CA PRO A 783 -4.16 45.48 -29.55
C PRO A 783 -3.42 45.85 -30.84
N GLU A 784 -3.24 44.89 -31.76
CA GLU A 784 -2.94 45.23 -33.15
C GLU A 784 -4.08 46.11 -33.69
N LYS A 785 -3.79 47.40 -33.89
CA LYS A 785 -4.74 48.37 -34.46
C LYS A 785 -4.89 48.17 -35.97
N ASN A 786 -5.52 47.07 -36.37
CA ASN A 786 -6.06 46.90 -37.72
C ASN A 786 -7.55 47.26 -37.71
N GLY A 787 -7.92 48.31 -38.45
CA GLY A 787 -9.25 48.88 -38.42
C GLY A 787 -10.29 48.02 -39.12
N GLY A 788 -11.33 47.61 -38.38
CA GLY A 788 -12.50 46.90 -38.91
C GLY A 788 -13.58 46.78 -37.84
N SER A 789 -14.84 47.09 -38.17
CA SER A 789 -15.92 47.17 -37.20
C SER A 789 -16.55 45.80 -36.89
N SER A 790 -15.81 44.94 -36.19
CA SER A 790 -16.33 43.76 -35.51
C SER A 790 -15.56 43.53 -34.20
N PRO A 791 -16.24 43.17 -33.09
CA PRO A 791 -15.56 42.99 -31.81
C PRO A 791 -14.59 41.81 -31.89
N THR A 792 -13.37 42.01 -31.42
CA THR A 792 -12.36 40.97 -31.33
C THR A 792 -12.79 39.88 -30.33
N PRO A 793 -12.39 38.60 -30.48
CA PRO A 793 -12.75 37.55 -29.51
C PRO A 793 -12.35 37.90 -28.07
N SER A 794 -11.25 38.65 -27.92
CA SER A 794 -10.76 39.25 -26.67
C SER A 794 -11.77 40.14 -25.94
N GLU A 795 -12.60 40.92 -26.65
CA GLU A 795 -13.57 41.84 -26.04
C GLU A 795 -14.83 41.12 -25.51
N VAL A 796 -15.15 39.95 -26.09
CA VAL A 796 -16.30 39.13 -25.66
C VAL A 796 -15.98 38.31 -24.40
N LEU A 797 -14.70 38.02 -24.14
CA LEU A 797 -14.22 37.10 -23.12
C LEU A 797 -13.56 37.80 -21.91
N ASP A 798 -14.11 38.94 -21.48
CA ASP A 798 -13.64 39.67 -20.30
C ASP A 798 -13.70 38.81 -19.00
N PRO A 799 -12.55 38.58 -18.31
CA PRO A 799 -12.51 37.86 -17.03
C PRO A 799 -13.14 38.63 -15.86
N SER A 800 -13.44 39.93 -16.03
CA SER A 800 -14.12 40.73 -15.02
C SER A 800 -15.60 40.39 -14.92
N ARG A 801 -16.23 39.85 -15.97
CA ARG A 801 -17.63 39.38 -15.97
C ARG A 801 -17.79 38.01 -15.29
N PRO A 802 -18.80 37.81 -14.42
CA PRO A 802 -19.01 36.53 -13.75
C PRO A 802 -19.43 35.42 -14.72
N ASP A 803 -20.22 35.75 -15.74
CA ASP A 803 -20.76 34.81 -16.74
C ASP A 803 -19.63 34.11 -17.51
N THR A 804 -18.62 34.88 -17.94
CA THR A 804 -17.42 34.39 -18.64
C THR A 804 -16.62 33.43 -17.76
N VAL A 805 -16.48 33.74 -16.47
CA VAL A 805 -15.77 32.89 -15.51
C VAL A 805 -16.58 31.63 -15.19
N GLU A 806 -17.91 31.70 -15.10
CA GLU A 806 -18.75 30.49 -14.98
C GLU A 806 -18.66 29.62 -16.26
N ARG A 807 -18.58 30.24 -17.45
CA ARG A 807 -18.37 29.51 -18.72
C ARG A 807 -17.04 28.74 -18.72
N PHE A 808 -15.93 29.39 -18.35
CA PHE A 808 -14.62 28.75 -18.17
C PHE A 808 -14.66 27.61 -17.14
N ILE A 809 -15.31 27.80 -16.00
CA ILE A 809 -15.47 26.76 -14.96
C ILE A 809 -16.29 25.59 -15.49
N LYS A 810 -17.38 25.83 -16.22
CA LYS A 810 -18.31 24.81 -16.71
C LYS A 810 -17.75 24.00 -17.88
N GLU A 811 -17.08 24.65 -18.82
CA GLU A 811 -16.59 24.02 -20.05
C GLU A 811 -15.22 23.36 -19.85
N PHE A 812 -14.27 24.09 -19.24
CA PHE A 812 -12.86 23.71 -19.15
C PHE A 812 -12.47 23.16 -17.77
N LEU A 813 -12.56 23.98 -16.71
CA LEU A 813 -11.93 23.65 -15.42
C LEU A 813 -12.66 22.55 -14.64
N ARG A 814 -14.00 22.58 -14.62
CA ARG A 814 -14.91 21.62 -13.96
C ARG A 814 -14.72 21.51 -12.44
N MET A 815 -15.57 20.73 -11.77
CA MET A 815 -15.50 20.52 -10.32
C MET A 815 -14.14 19.94 -9.88
N ASP A 816 -13.65 18.93 -10.59
CA ASP A 816 -12.35 18.30 -10.31
C ASP A 816 -11.16 19.29 -10.47
N GLY A 817 -11.23 20.24 -11.42
CA GLY A 817 -10.19 21.27 -11.59
C GLY A 817 -10.32 22.45 -10.62
N VAL A 818 -11.54 22.85 -10.24
CA VAL A 818 -11.78 23.80 -9.13
C VAL A 818 -11.18 23.24 -7.84
N PHE A 819 -11.36 21.95 -7.58
CA PHE A 819 -10.73 21.24 -6.46
C PHE A 819 -9.20 21.24 -6.55
N ILE A 820 -8.61 20.91 -7.71
CA ILE A 820 -7.15 20.95 -7.90
C ILE A 820 -6.59 22.37 -7.67
N VAL A 821 -7.28 23.41 -8.15
CA VAL A 821 -6.88 24.82 -7.93
C VAL A 821 -6.98 25.22 -6.45
N GLN A 822 -8.00 24.77 -5.72
CA GLN A 822 -8.09 25.01 -4.27
C GLN A 822 -6.99 24.26 -3.50
N MET A 823 -6.69 23.01 -3.88
CA MET A 823 -5.55 22.26 -3.33
C MET A 823 -4.21 22.92 -3.63
N LEU A 824 -4.02 23.45 -4.85
CA LEU A 824 -2.82 24.19 -5.22
C LEU A 824 -2.61 25.41 -4.30
N ASN A 825 -3.66 26.17 -4.00
CA ASN A 825 -3.55 27.32 -3.11
C ASN A 825 -3.09 26.93 -1.70
N MET A 826 -3.72 25.93 -1.09
CA MET A 826 -3.41 25.52 0.29
C MET A 826 -2.02 24.87 0.47
N ASN A 827 -1.29 24.66 -0.62
CA ASN A 827 0.06 24.09 -0.60
C ASN A 827 1.13 25.05 -1.15
N ALA A 828 0.88 25.71 -2.29
CA ALA A 828 1.82 26.61 -2.98
C ALA A 828 1.47 28.11 -2.87
N GLY A 829 0.36 28.47 -2.22
CA GLY A 829 -0.05 29.84 -1.95
C GLY A 829 -0.73 30.57 -3.11
N ASP A 830 -1.27 31.75 -2.81
CA ASP A 830 -2.15 32.52 -3.70
C ASP A 830 -1.41 33.00 -4.97
N VAL A 831 -0.11 33.32 -4.87
CA VAL A 831 0.69 33.91 -5.97
C VAL A 831 0.90 32.90 -7.10
N ILE A 832 1.49 31.75 -6.79
CA ILE A 832 1.74 30.67 -7.78
C ILE A 832 0.41 30.15 -8.34
N THR A 833 -0.63 30.06 -7.49
CA THR A 833 -1.97 29.66 -7.92
C THR A 833 -2.58 30.66 -8.91
N GLY A 834 -2.43 31.96 -8.67
CA GLY A 834 -2.84 33.02 -9.60
C GLY A 834 -2.11 32.95 -10.95
N GLU A 835 -0.80 32.75 -10.95
CA GLU A 835 -0.01 32.59 -12.18
C GLU A 835 -0.45 31.36 -12.99
N VAL A 836 -0.70 30.21 -12.34
CA VAL A 836 -1.21 28.99 -13.00
C VAL A 836 -2.62 29.20 -13.57
N ILE A 837 -3.54 29.81 -12.82
CA ILE A 837 -4.91 30.11 -13.31
C ILE A 837 -4.85 31.02 -14.55
N ARG A 838 -3.99 32.05 -14.54
CA ARG A 838 -3.80 32.97 -15.68
C ARG A 838 -3.36 32.24 -16.94
N LEU A 839 -2.42 31.30 -16.83
CA LEU A 839 -1.97 30.49 -17.97
C LEU A 839 -3.05 29.53 -18.48
N LEU A 840 -3.85 28.93 -17.59
CA LEU A 840 -4.99 28.10 -17.97
C LEU A 840 -6.09 28.92 -18.67
N TRP A 841 -6.37 30.14 -18.19
CA TRP A 841 -7.33 31.06 -18.82
C TRP A 841 -6.90 31.46 -20.23
N HIS A 842 -5.66 31.93 -20.40
CA HIS A 842 -5.08 32.26 -21.70
C HIS A 842 -5.15 31.07 -22.67
N THR A 843 -4.85 29.86 -22.17
CA THR A 843 -4.93 28.62 -22.95
C THR A 843 -6.36 28.25 -23.35
N TRP A 844 -7.36 28.53 -22.50
CA TRP A 844 -8.77 28.32 -22.83
C TRP A 844 -9.28 29.30 -23.88
N VAL A 845 -9.00 30.60 -23.72
CA VAL A 845 -9.36 31.64 -24.71
C VAL A 845 -8.76 31.30 -26.08
N THR A 846 -7.45 31.07 -26.15
CA THR A 846 -6.73 30.86 -27.42
C THR A 846 -7.02 29.54 -28.14
N LYS A 847 -7.46 28.47 -27.46
CA LYS A 847 -7.64 27.15 -28.08
C LYS A 847 -9.07 26.61 -28.10
N TYR A 848 -9.92 27.07 -27.18
CA TYR A 848 -11.15 26.36 -26.83
C TYR A 848 -12.41 27.24 -26.76
N ALA A 849 -12.31 28.57 -26.57
CA ALA A 849 -13.48 29.43 -26.32
C ALA A 849 -14.39 29.66 -27.55
N ASP A 850 -13.82 29.80 -28.74
CA ASP A 850 -14.55 30.15 -29.98
C ASP A 850 -15.16 28.95 -30.72
N LYS A 851 -14.85 27.72 -30.30
CA LYS A 851 -15.44 26.50 -30.88
C LYS A 851 -16.89 26.37 -30.40
N LYS A 852 -17.82 26.99 -31.15
CA LYS A 852 -19.28 26.97 -30.96
C LYS A 852 -19.77 25.52 -30.80
N ASP A 853 -19.97 25.16 -29.53
CA ASP A 853 -20.15 23.79 -29.04
C ASP A 853 -19.01 22.81 -29.40
N PHE A 854 -18.86 21.78 -28.56
CA PHE A 854 -18.25 20.51 -28.98
C PHE A 854 -19.24 19.72 -29.87
N GLY A 855 -19.80 20.40 -30.88
CA GLY A 855 -20.93 19.99 -31.71
C GLY A 855 -20.52 19.47 -33.09
N ASN A 856 -19.57 20.11 -33.76
CA ASN A 856 -18.90 19.54 -34.93
C ASN A 856 -17.51 19.07 -34.50
N ASP A 857 -17.43 17.80 -34.10
CA ASP A 857 -16.17 17.07 -33.95
C ASP A 857 -15.97 16.35 -35.28
N PRO A 858 -14.93 16.64 -36.10
CA PRO A 858 -14.72 16.01 -37.42
C PRO A 858 -14.54 14.49 -37.38
N TRP A 859 -14.50 13.93 -36.17
CA TRP A 859 -14.21 12.55 -35.85
C TRP A 859 -15.43 11.76 -35.34
N ILE A 860 -16.64 12.32 -35.50
CA ILE A 860 -17.92 11.67 -35.21
C ILE A 860 -18.76 11.62 -36.49
N ASP A 861 -18.66 10.48 -37.15
CA ASP A 861 -19.56 10.00 -38.19
C ASP A 861 -21.01 9.88 -37.63
N PRO A 862 -22.05 10.45 -38.28
CA PRO A 862 -23.43 10.35 -37.82
C PRO A 862 -23.98 8.92 -37.80
N ASP A 863 -23.50 8.05 -38.70
CA ASP A 863 -24.28 6.88 -39.15
C ASP A 863 -24.13 5.63 -38.27
N PHE A 864 -23.26 5.67 -37.24
CA PHE A 864 -22.99 4.50 -36.38
C PHE A 864 -23.11 4.76 -34.86
N PRO A 865 -24.24 4.37 -34.24
CA PRO A 865 -24.37 4.27 -32.78
C PRO A 865 -23.45 3.18 -32.19
N GLU A 866 -22.73 3.48 -31.10
CA GLU A 866 -21.87 2.48 -30.41
C GLU A 866 -22.66 1.35 -29.68
N ASP A 867 -23.98 1.48 -29.54
CA ASP A 867 -24.89 0.60 -28.77
C ASP A 867 -25.88 -0.20 -29.67
N MET A 868 -25.49 -0.62 -30.89
CA MET A 868 -26.29 -1.55 -31.74
C MET A 868 -25.94 -3.03 -31.45
N ASP A 869 -26.86 -3.78 -30.85
CA ASP A 869 -26.68 -5.22 -30.60
C ASP A 869 -26.63 -6.03 -31.91
N GLU A 870 -26.00 -7.20 -31.86
CA GLU A 870 -25.72 -8.05 -33.02
C GLU A 870 -27.02 -8.56 -33.69
N ILE A 871 -28.08 -8.76 -32.89
CA ILE A 871 -29.43 -9.11 -33.34
C ILE A 871 -30.09 -7.97 -34.12
N ASP A 872 -29.95 -6.71 -33.68
CA ASP A 872 -30.58 -5.57 -34.35
C ASP A 872 -29.84 -5.17 -35.64
N ARG A 873 -28.56 -5.51 -35.72
CA ARG A 873 -27.76 -5.45 -36.95
C ARG A 873 -28.27 -6.44 -38.01
N ILE A 874 -28.49 -7.70 -37.60
CA ILE A 874 -29.08 -8.74 -38.45
C ILE A 874 -30.50 -8.35 -38.91
N LYS A 875 -31.31 -7.71 -38.06
CA LYS A 875 -32.63 -7.17 -38.47
C LYS A 875 -32.54 -6.06 -39.51
N MET A 876 -31.49 -5.23 -39.46
CA MET A 876 -31.28 -4.14 -40.40
C MET A 876 -30.79 -4.67 -41.76
N GLU A 877 -29.85 -5.62 -41.75
CA GLU A 877 -29.41 -6.35 -42.95
C GLU A 877 -30.56 -7.16 -43.59
N LEU A 878 -31.51 -7.66 -42.79
CA LEU A 878 -32.78 -8.28 -43.22
C LEU A 878 -33.90 -7.30 -43.61
N ALA A 879 -33.70 -5.99 -43.40
CA ALA A 879 -34.62 -4.96 -43.89
C ALA A 879 -34.16 -4.47 -45.26
N ASP A 880 -32.87 -4.12 -45.41
CA ASP A 880 -32.27 -3.71 -46.68
C ASP A 880 -32.48 -4.80 -47.76
N THR A 881 -32.26 -6.07 -47.43
CA THR A 881 -32.49 -7.21 -48.36
C THR A 881 -33.97 -7.53 -48.64
N LYS A 882 -34.92 -6.75 -48.11
CA LYS A 882 -36.33 -6.78 -48.54
C LYS A 882 -36.70 -5.65 -49.50
N GLU A 883 -36.07 -4.48 -49.41
CA GLU A 883 -36.33 -3.38 -50.36
C GLU A 883 -35.68 -3.66 -51.73
N ASP A 884 -34.70 -4.57 -51.82
CA ASP A 884 -34.13 -5.09 -53.08
C ASP A 884 -35.00 -6.18 -53.79
N PHE A 885 -36.20 -6.51 -53.27
CA PHE A 885 -37.03 -7.64 -53.76
C PHE A 885 -38.54 -7.35 -53.93
N GLU A 886 -38.99 -6.09 -53.82
CA GLU A 886 -40.32 -5.61 -54.25
C GLU A 886 -40.24 -4.63 -55.43
#